data_AF-A0A812KWR5-F1
#
_entry.id   AF-A0A812KWR5-F1
#
_cell.length_a   1.000
_cell.length_b   1.000
_cell.length_c   1.000
_cell.angle_alpha   90.00
_cell.angle_beta   90.00
_cell.angle_gamma   90.00
#
_symmetry.space_group_name_H-M   'P 1'
#
loop_
_entity.id
_entity.type
_entity.pdbx_description
1 polymer ?
#
loop_
_entity_poly.entity_id
_entity_poly.type
_entity_poly.pdbx_seq_one_letter_code
_entity_poly.pdbx_strand_id
1 'polypeptide(L)'
;MAMLAKAWSYQSQQTAKGCKGLRQTCRDCRPTFAAVADTIGACSRLTSWKPALAVLEAVQELRILETVMFNGVVMTLGRHLLWVAASELLAAARQWQIRTNQRSHVSALSALRRRMTSPWSRSRVSQWSRALHMARSLSIQGLAANVFVRSAVGGLCAEAGAWAVATLLAAAPSDSVLCNAAITASGRSRSWCHALLTLETMKMQLMELTAVTFTGLITATAGQALWDLSEAGAAATGPGDWPRGTAMLAAMAARRLLSKEAAASAATCCAKHWRKALLILAYFDLHRRGEVDGVLAGVVINAMGMAHAWPEATSLLGSLPPPASASRDACPGLPACNVLITACGRAMEVAKASALLTEMLKCGPQPDLISFNAYLAVAGSDWASAFAALEQLRQRGLLPDRLTLNNCCAACGPARQWQKGLLLLDPMGPPWMQTGAVAFNSVMEACQQPEMVLALFHEMHAVRLWPDATAVCLVADSCSAVNRMELQAALFTRVEEDIVATLQREKSEVYVCHPASKGQTRRLNELGREGREEVTATPLTAFGFAVKVDGLRLSSVLDAGSLALLRDLFEQYSVLVFKSASLTDDELIGFARAFAAEFAGAELEASEGPAGGRFKKGSSSSTRLIGRIANFDATTGCILASDDRLLKLRAGNGLWHIDSSFKVMPALASLMVGNVVVPPGNGGETEFASSRVAFSALTPAEQHELDRLLCVHDFRYSLGLTGCSARFLRRLPPARHFLVRHTPAGRSLFAGRHCSHIEGMPLQSGRALIRKINKHVTQERFIYRHSWSAGDLVICDNRSCVHRGRSWRNPDQIKRQISLVKIAEGRNEVASDFRSCRSLLRDMKLRPGPIAEALC
;
A
#
# COMPACT_ATOMS: atom_id res chain seq x y z
N MET A 1 6.84 48.40 -13.60
CA MET A 1 8.17 48.91 -14.00
C MET A 1 9.18 48.91 -12.86
N ALA A 2 8.93 49.62 -11.75
CA ALA A 2 9.77 49.53 -10.54
C ALA A 2 9.77 48.13 -9.89
N MET A 3 8.64 47.40 -9.92
CA MET A 3 8.57 46.00 -9.45
C MET A 3 9.35 45.01 -10.32
N LEU A 4 9.29 45.14 -11.66
CA LEU A 4 10.11 44.36 -12.60
C LEU A 4 11.62 44.61 -12.40
N ALA A 5 12.01 45.83 -12.02
CA ALA A 5 13.40 46.15 -11.68
C ALA A 5 13.83 45.54 -10.33
N LYS A 6 12.89 45.38 -9.37
CA LYS A 6 13.13 44.80 -8.04
C LYS A 6 13.28 43.28 -8.06
N ALA A 7 12.56 42.60 -8.95
CA ALA A 7 12.70 41.16 -9.21
C ALA A 7 14.06 40.78 -9.84
N TRP A 8 14.74 41.75 -10.46
CA TRP A 8 15.90 41.54 -11.33
C TRP A 8 17.24 41.61 -10.58
N SER A 9 17.26 41.94 -9.28
CA SER A 9 18.49 42.08 -8.48
C SER A 9 19.05 40.75 -7.95
N TYR A 10 18.39 39.62 -8.18
CA TYR A 10 18.79 38.30 -7.67
C TYR A 10 19.42 37.38 -8.77
N GLN A 11 20.72 37.60 -9.01
CA GLN A 11 21.79 36.69 -9.51
C GLN A 11 21.95 36.19 -10.99
N SER A 12 23.24 36.20 -11.39
CA SER A 12 24.01 35.60 -12.51
C SER A 12 24.16 36.39 -13.84
N GLN A 13 25.42 36.69 -14.21
CA GLN A 13 25.86 37.50 -15.36
C GLN A 13 25.50 36.92 -16.75
N GLN A 14 25.17 35.62 -16.87
CA GLN A 14 24.83 34.99 -18.16
C GLN A 14 23.36 35.21 -18.60
N THR A 15 22.45 35.55 -17.67
CA THR A 15 21.08 35.98 -18.00
C THR A 15 21.04 37.37 -18.68
N ALA A 16 22.14 38.12 -18.64
CA ALA A 16 22.17 39.56 -18.94
C ALA A 16 22.03 39.91 -20.42
N LYS A 17 22.40 39.05 -21.38
CA LYS A 17 22.37 39.40 -22.81
C LYS A 17 20.96 39.39 -23.40
N GLY A 18 20.14 38.37 -23.10
CA GLY A 18 18.73 38.33 -23.54
C GLY A 18 17.86 39.35 -22.80
N CYS A 19 18.08 39.52 -21.49
CA CYS A 19 17.30 40.45 -20.68
C CYS A 19 17.70 41.94 -20.88
N LYS A 20 18.90 42.24 -21.41
CA LYS A 20 19.30 43.62 -21.78
C LYS A 20 18.39 44.23 -22.86
N GLY A 21 17.93 43.42 -23.83
CA GLY A 21 17.00 43.88 -24.87
C GLY A 21 15.67 44.39 -24.30
N LEU A 22 15.16 43.73 -23.26
CA LEU A 22 13.94 44.13 -22.55
C LEU A 22 14.08 45.44 -21.77
N ARG A 23 15.29 45.71 -21.26
CA ARG A 23 15.65 46.95 -20.55
C ARG A 23 15.58 48.17 -21.47
N GLN A 24 16.01 48.01 -22.72
CA GLN A 24 15.99 49.07 -23.73
C GLN A 24 14.56 49.36 -24.20
N THR A 25 13.75 48.33 -24.44
CA THR A 25 12.34 48.50 -24.85
C THR A 25 11.43 49.02 -23.75
N CYS A 26 11.69 48.68 -22.48
CA CYS A 26 10.85 49.10 -21.34
C CYS A 26 11.01 50.59 -20.98
N ARG A 27 12.18 51.21 -21.18
CA ARG A 27 12.37 52.62 -20.82
C ARG A 27 11.55 53.57 -21.70
N ASP A 28 11.32 53.20 -22.96
CA ASP A 28 10.71 54.08 -23.96
C ASP A 28 9.39 53.55 -24.56
N CYS A 29 8.99 52.29 -24.31
CA CYS A 29 7.76 51.67 -24.85
C CYS A 29 7.16 50.60 -23.90
N ARG A 30 5.87 50.25 -24.10
CA ARG A 30 5.29 49.04 -23.46
C ARG A 30 6.10 47.80 -23.89
N PRO A 31 6.50 46.90 -22.99
CA PRO A 31 7.23 45.69 -23.36
C PRO A 31 6.41 44.86 -24.36
N THR A 32 7.03 44.47 -25.47
CA THR A 32 6.37 43.66 -26.49
C THR A 32 6.18 42.23 -26.00
N PHE A 33 5.08 41.61 -26.43
CA PHE A 33 4.71 40.23 -26.11
C PHE A 33 5.88 39.23 -26.30
N ALA A 34 6.61 39.36 -27.41
CA ALA A 34 7.74 38.51 -27.76
C ALA A 34 8.88 38.56 -26.73
N ALA A 35 9.20 39.75 -26.22
CA ALA A 35 10.32 39.92 -25.31
C ALA A 35 10.03 39.27 -23.93
N VAL A 36 8.78 39.37 -23.46
CA VAL A 36 8.34 38.71 -22.22
C VAL A 36 8.36 37.19 -22.37
N ALA A 37 7.87 36.66 -23.49
CA ALA A 37 7.91 35.23 -23.79
C ALA A 37 9.34 34.68 -23.87
N ASP A 38 10.27 35.41 -24.50
CA ASP A 38 11.69 35.04 -24.59
C ASP A 38 12.38 35.02 -23.24
N THR A 39 12.00 35.91 -22.32
CA THR A 39 12.54 35.95 -20.95
C THR A 39 12.08 34.75 -20.13
N ILE A 40 10.80 34.38 -20.22
CA ILE A 40 10.28 33.17 -19.57
C ILE A 40 10.95 31.92 -20.17
N GLY A 41 11.16 31.89 -21.49
CA GLY A 41 11.92 30.84 -22.16
C GLY A 41 13.39 30.76 -21.70
N ALA A 42 14.04 31.91 -21.46
CA ALA A 42 15.40 31.98 -20.93
C ALA A 42 15.46 31.52 -19.47
N CYS A 43 14.52 31.91 -18.61
CA CYS A 43 14.40 31.41 -17.23
C CYS A 43 14.26 29.88 -17.19
N SER A 44 13.51 29.31 -18.13
CA SER A 44 13.35 27.86 -18.28
C SER A 44 14.63 27.12 -18.67
N ARG A 45 15.52 27.77 -19.44
CA ARG A 45 16.82 27.22 -19.87
C ARG A 45 17.91 27.39 -18.81
N LEU A 46 17.86 28.50 -18.06
CA LEU A 46 18.88 28.90 -17.08
C LEU A 46 18.59 28.39 -15.67
N THR A 47 17.60 27.51 -15.51
CA THR A 47 17.26 26.88 -14.23
C THR A 47 17.07 27.91 -13.10
N SER A 48 16.26 28.94 -13.32
CA SER A 48 15.87 29.88 -12.26
C SER A 48 14.36 30.16 -12.30
N TRP A 49 13.66 29.77 -11.23
CA TRP A 49 12.19 29.87 -11.14
C TRP A 49 11.69 31.20 -10.55
N LYS A 50 12.46 31.84 -9.66
CA LYS A 50 12.06 33.09 -8.98
C LYS A 50 11.82 34.24 -9.98
N PRO A 51 12.68 34.46 -10.99
CA PRO A 51 12.44 35.50 -11.99
C PRO A 51 11.21 35.21 -12.85
N ALA A 52 10.92 33.93 -13.14
CA ALA A 52 9.75 33.54 -13.92
C ALA A 52 8.42 33.84 -13.19
N LEU A 53 8.36 33.65 -11.87
CA LEU A 53 7.20 34.04 -11.06
C LEU A 53 7.05 35.55 -10.96
N ALA A 54 8.15 36.29 -10.75
CA ALA A 54 8.08 37.73 -10.66
C ALA A 54 7.70 38.40 -11.99
N VAL A 55 8.10 37.81 -13.12
CA VAL A 55 7.60 38.20 -14.45
C VAL A 55 6.10 37.91 -14.58
N LEU A 56 5.61 36.79 -14.06
CA LEU A 56 4.18 36.46 -14.06
C LEU A 56 3.35 37.47 -13.26
N GLU A 57 3.78 37.81 -12.05
CA GLU A 57 3.13 38.81 -11.19
C GLU A 57 3.04 40.18 -11.88
N ALA A 58 4.15 40.64 -12.46
CA ALA A 58 4.19 41.91 -13.17
C ALA A 58 3.31 41.93 -14.44
N VAL A 59 3.25 40.83 -15.18
CA VAL A 59 2.43 40.69 -16.39
C VAL A 59 0.94 40.61 -16.03
N GLN A 60 0.60 40.04 -14.87
CA GLN A 60 -0.74 40.00 -14.31
C GLN A 60 -1.22 41.40 -13.88
N GLU A 61 -0.39 42.18 -13.17
CA GLU A 61 -0.70 43.57 -12.81
C GLU A 61 -0.94 44.45 -14.05
N LEU A 62 -0.18 44.21 -15.11
CA LEU A 62 -0.29 44.94 -16.38
C LEU A 62 -1.41 44.43 -17.30
N ARG A 63 -2.13 43.36 -16.91
CA ARG A 63 -3.20 42.71 -17.69
C ARG A 63 -2.81 42.31 -19.13
N ILE A 64 -1.55 41.92 -19.33
CA ILE A 64 -1.00 41.47 -20.63
C ILE A 64 -0.69 39.96 -20.65
N LEU A 65 -1.26 39.21 -19.72
CA LEU A 65 -1.00 37.78 -19.55
C LEU A 65 -1.68 36.95 -20.65
N GLU A 66 -0.87 36.29 -21.48
CA GLU A 66 -1.37 35.31 -22.44
C GLU A 66 -0.95 33.87 -22.12
N THR A 67 -1.62 32.96 -22.84
CA THR A 67 -1.46 31.50 -22.81
C THR A 67 0.00 31.04 -22.91
N VAL A 68 0.83 31.64 -23.78
CA VAL A 68 2.23 31.18 -24.00
C VAL A 68 3.11 31.45 -22.78
N MET A 69 2.97 32.64 -22.19
CA MET A 69 3.75 33.07 -21.02
C MET A 69 3.40 32.23 -19.80
N PHE A 70 2.09 32.07 -19.54
CA PHE A 70 1.57 31.27 -18.44
C PHE A 70 2.08 29.82 -18.49
N ASN A 71 1.99 29.18 -19.66
CA ASN A 71 2.49 27.82 -19.86
C ASN A 71 4.02 27.71 -19.70
N GLY A 72 4.77 28.74 -20.13
CA GLY A 72 6.23 28.82 -19.93
C GLY A 72 6.65 28.85 -18.45
N VAL A 73 5.89 29.55 -17.60
CA VAL A 73 6.14 29.62 -16.15
C VAL A 73 5.84 28.27 -15.50
N VAL A 74 4.71 27.64 -15.82
CA VAL A 74 4.37 26.29 -15.30
C VAL A 74 5.43 25.26 -15.69
N MET A 75 5.93 25.29 -16.93
CA MET A 75 7.02 24.41 -17.35
C MET A 75 8.30 24.63 -16.57
N THR A 76 8.65 25.89 -16.28
CA THR A 76 9.83 26.27 -15.50
C THR A 76 9.71 25.79 -14.05
N LEU A 77 8.55 25.96 -13.42
CA LEU A 77 8.28 25.42 -12.07
C LEU A 77 8.37 23.89 -12.02
N GLY A 78 7.84 23.21 -13.04
CA GLY A 78 7.95 21.76 -13.18
C GLY A 78 9.40 21.27 -13.27
N ARG A 79 10.25 21.95 -14.05
CA ARG A 79 11.70 21.65 -14.13
C ARG A 79 12.42 21.82 -12.79
N HIS A 80 11.95 22.74 -11.95
CA HIS A 80 12.48 22.99 -10.60
C HIS A 80 11.87 22.13 -9.49
N LEU A 81 11.06 21.13 -9.83
CA LEU A 81 10.38 20.26 -8.85
C LEU A 81 9.43 21.04 -7.91
N LEU A 82 9.00 22.24 -8.30
CA LEU A 82 8.03 23.08 -7.59
C LEU A 82 6.60 22.75 -8.03
N TRP A 83 6.22 21.49 -7.85
CA TRP A 83 4.95 20.94 -8.31
C TRP A 83 3.72 21.57 -7.64
N VAL A 84 3.81 22.00 -6.36
CA VAL A 84 2.69 22.64 -5.64
C VAL A 84 2.31 23.91 -6.36
N ALA A 85 3.27 24.82 -6.53
CA ALA A 85 3.10 26.07 -7.24
C ALA A 85 2.66 25.85 -8.70
N ALA A 86 3.24 24.85 -9.40
CA ALA A 86 2.82 24.50 -10.76
C ALA A 86 1.36 24.00 -10.80
N SER A 87 0.92 23.23 -9.80
CA SER A 87 -0.45 22.69 -9.71
C SER A 87 -1.47 23.75 -9.34
N GLU A 88 -1.13 24.65 -8.43
CA GLU A 88 -1.97 25.78 -8.02
C GLU A 88 -2.15 26.77 -9.17
N LEU A 89 -1.07 27.07 -9.90
CA LEU A 89 -1.17 27.87 -11.13
C LEU A 89 -2.10 27.21 -12.15
N LEU A 90 -1.90 25.92 -12.46
CA LEU A 90 -2.78 25.21 -13.40
C LEU A 90 -4.26 25.18 -12.94
N ALA A 91 -4.53 25.19 -11.64
CA ALA A 91 -5.89 25.33 -11.09
C ALA A 91 -6.43 26.76 -11.26
N ALA A 92 -5.59 27.77 -11.03
CA ALA A 92 -5.91 29.19 -11.21
C ALA A 92 -6.14 29.58 -12.68
N ALA A 93 -5.60 28.82 -13.63
CA ALA A 93 -5.77 29.06 -15.07
C ALA A 93 -7.25 29.19 -15.50
N ARG A 94 -8.17 28.45 -14.85
CA ARG A 94 -9.62 28.57 -15.09
C ARG A 94 -10.18 29.89 -14.62
N GLN A 95 -9.79 30.34 -13.43
CA GLN A 95 -10.22 31.62 -12.88
C GLN A 95 -9.70 32.78 -13.74
N TRP A 96 -8.52 32.62 -14.33
CA TRP A 96 -7.89 33.62 -15.19
C TRP A 96 -8.30 33.50 -16.67
N GLN A 97 -9.19 32.56 -17.02
CA GLN A 97 -9.63 32.30 -18.41
C GLN A 97 -8.48 32.03 -19.40
N ILE A 98 -7.38 31.43 -18.93
CA ILE A 98 -6.19 31.13 -19.74
C ILE A 98 -6.26 29.69 -20.26
N ARG A 99 -6.06 29.49 -21.57
CA ARG A 99 -5.95 28.15 -22.14
C ARG A 99 -4.63 27.50 -21.68
N THR A 100 -4.70 26.29 -21.12
CA THR A 100 -3.49 25.53 -20.79
C THR A 100 -3.11 24.59 -21.95
N ASN A 101 -1.82 24.25 -22.08
CA ASN A 101 -1.34 23.33 -23.11
C ASN A 101 -0.86 21.99 -22.50
N GLN A 102 -0.77 20.96 -23.33
CA GLN A 102 -0.37 19.61 -22.91
C GLN A 102 1.03 19.57 -22.27
N ARG A 103 1.98 20.39 -22.75
CA ARG A 103 3.37 20.41 -22.25
C ARG A 103 3.47 20.90 -20.80
N SER A 104 2.65 21.87 -20.42
CA SER A 104 2.58 22.40 -19.05
C SER A 104 2.13 21.33 -18.05
N HIS A 105 1.09 20.58 -18.39
CA HIS A 105 0.61 19.49 -17.56
C HIS A 105 1.61 18.32 -17.48
N VAL A 106 2.25 17.94 -18.59
CA VAL A 106 3.29 16.90 -18.59
C VAL A 106 4.48 17.30 -17.71
N SER A 107 4.90 18.58 -17.73
CA SER A 107 5.98 19.08 -16.87
C SER A 107 5.58 19.04 -15.39
N ALA A 108 4.35 19.43 -15.05
CA ALA A 108 3.82 19.38 -13.69
C ALA A 108 3.68 17.94 -13.16
N LEU A 109 3.14 17.02 -13.98
CA LEU A 109 3.03 15.59 -13.65
C LEU A 109 4.41 14.93 -13.48
N SER A 110 5.39 15.30 -14.30
CA SER A 110 6.77 14.80 -14.20
C SER A 110 7.49 15.31 -12.95
N ALA A 111 7.20 16.54 -12.52
CA ALA A 111 7.71 17.11 -11.28
C ALA A 111 7.12 16.39 -10.05
N LEU A 112 5.82 16.09 -10.10
CA LEU A 112 5.11 15.34 -9.07
C LEU A 112 5.64 13.90 -8.94
N ARG A 113 5.90 13.24 -10.08
CA ARG A 113 6.51 11.90 -10.14
C ARG A 113 7.86 11.85 -9.41
N ARG A 114 8.75 12.81 -9.68
CA ARG A 114 10.09 12.88 -9.07
C ARG A 114 10.08 13.14 -7.57
N ARG A 115 8.95 13.57 -7.00
CA ARG A 115 8.79 13.70 -5.54
C ARG A 115 8.25 12.43 -4.90
N MET A 116 7.40 11.67 -5.60
CA MET A 116 6.94 10.35 -5.15
C MET A 116 8.10 9.35 -5.00
N THR A 117 9.19 9.52 -5.76
CA THR A 117 10.42 8.73 -5.64
C THR A 117 11.27 9.09 -4.42
N SER A 118 11.00 10.20 -3.72
CA SER A 118 11.75 10.58 -2.52
C SER A 118 11.31 9.75 -1.32
N PRO A 119 12.24 9.10 -0.59
CA PRO A 119 11.93 8.35 0.64
C PRO A 119 11.23 9.19 1.72
N TRP A 120 11.40 10.52 1.68
CA TRP A 120 11.01 11.48 2.71
C TRP A 120 9.66 12.17 2.44
N SER A 121 8.89 11.67 1.46
CA SER A 121 7.66 12.29 1.00
C SER A 121 6.46 11.98 1.92
N ARG A 122 5.95 13.00 2.64
CA ARG A 122 4.66 12.97 3.36
C ARG A 122 3.52 12.51 2.41
N SER A 123 2.96 11.33 2.68
CA SER A 123 1.79 10.68 2.04
C SER A 123 1.81 10.57 0.51
N ARG A 124 2.25 9.41 -0.01
CA ARG A 124 2.09 9.03 -1.44
C ARG A 124 0.62 9.05 -1.89
N VAL A 125 -0.31 8.71 -0.99
CA VAL A 125 -1.76 8.68 -1.23
C VAL A 125 -2.32 10.06 -1.53
N SER A 126 -1.93 11.10 -0.78
CA SER A 126 -2.38 12.48 -1.04
C SER A 126 -1.88 13.01 -2.39
N GLN A 127 -0.67 12.61 -2.78
CA GLN A 127 -0.06 13.01 -4.04
C GLN A 127 -0.68 12.30 -5.23
N TRP A 128 -1.07 11.03 -5.07
CA TRP A 128 -1.82 10.26 -6.06
C TRP A 128 -3.19 10.88 -6.37
N SER A 129 -3.97 11.23 -5.35
CA SER A 129 -5.28 11.88 -5.52
C SER A 129 -5.19 13.21 -6.27
N ARG A 130 -4.13 13.99 -6.03
CA ARG A 130 -3.86 15.24 -6.76
C ARG A 130 -3.41 14.99 -8.21
N ALA A 131 -2.62 13.95 -8.44
CA ALA A 131 -2.23 13.52 -9.79
C ALA A 131 -3.47 13.15 -10.63
N LEU A 132 -4.41 12.39 -10.04
CA LEU A 132 -5.68 12.02 -10.66
C LEU A 132 -6.55 13.25 -10.96
N HIS A 133 -6.60 14.23 -10.05
CA HIS A 133 -7.33 15.48 -10.28
C HIS A 133 -6.75 16.28 -11.45
N MET A 134 -5.42 16.33 -11.57
CA MET A 134 -4.73 17.01 -12.67
C MET A 134 -4.94 16.28 -14.00
N ALA A 135 -4.87 14.94 -14.01
CA ALA A 135 -5.21 14.12 -15.17
C ALA A 135 -6.68 14.29 -15.60
N ARG A 136 -7.60 14.46 -14.65
CA ARG A 136 -9.02 14.76 -14.92
C ARG A 136 -9.22 16.16 -15.51
N SER A 137 -8.45 17.15 -15.04
CA SER A 137 -8.48 18.52 -15.59
C SER A 137 -8.07 18.54 -17.07
N LEU A 138 -7.06 17.74 -17.46
CA LEU A 138 -6.67 17.55 -18.86
C LEU A 138 -7.81 17.03 -19.73
N SER A 139 -8.56 16.05 -19.23
CA SER A 139 -9.71 15.46 -19.92
C SER A 139 -10.85 16.46 -20.11
N ILE A 140 -11.18 17.22 -19.06
CA ILE A 140 -12.27 18.22 -19.09
C ILE A 140 -11.97 19.35 -20.08
N GLN A 141 -10.69 19.67 -20.31
CA GLN A 141 -10.27 20.69 -21.28
C GLN A 141 -10.22 20.21 -22.74
N GLY A 142 -10.61 18.95 -23.02
CA GLY A 142 -10.68 18.42 -24.39
C GLY A 142 -9.32 18.22 -25.06
N LEU A 143 -8.22 18.24 -24.30
CA LEU A 143 -6.88 18.00 -24.83
C LEU A 143 -6.67 16.50 -25.01
N ALA A 144 -6.65 16.01 -26.25
CA ALA A 144 -6.49 14.59 -26.56
C ALA A 144 -5.22 13.99 -25.91
N ALA A 145 -5.34 12.84 -25.23
CA ALA A 145 -4.21 12.19 -24.57
C ALA A 145 -3.18 11.68 -25.60
N ASN A 146 -2.08 12.41 -25.77
CA ASN A 146 -0.94 12.02 -26.59
C ASN A 146 0.00 11.06 -25.83
N VAL A 147 1.00 10.49 -26.53
CA VAL A 147 1.98 9.54 -25.97
C VAL A 147 2.73 10.12 -24.75
N PHE A 148 2.98 11.43 -24.71
CA PHE A 148 3.68 12.08 -23.60
C PHE A 148 2.84 12.18 -22.32
N VAL A 149 1.55 12.48 -22.45
CA VAL A 149 0.61 12.47 -21.32
C VAL A 149 0.45 11.05 -20.78
N ARG A 150 0.33 10.06 -21.67
CA ARG A 150 0.23 8.64 -21.30
C ARG A 150 1.50 8.15 -20.58
N SER A 151 2.68 8.50 -21.08
CA SER A 151 3.95 8.17 -20.45
C SER A 151 4.10 8.82 -19.07
N ALA A 152 3.70 10.09 -18.92
CA ALA A 152 3.74 10.79 -17.64
C ALA A 152 2.79 10.16 -16.60
N VAL A 153 1.56 9.84 -17.03
CA VAL A 153 0.56 9.17 -16.17
C VAL A 153 0.98 7.73 -15.86
N GLY A 154 1.49 6.97 -16.83
CA GLY A 154 2.03 5.63 -16.62
C GLY A 154 3.19 5.63 -15.62
N GLY A 155 4.12 6.57 -15.76
CA GLY A 155 5.21 6.76 -14.80
C GLY A 155 4.69 7.06 -13.39
N LEU A 156 3.65 7.88 -13.25
CA LEU A 156 3.00 8.12 -11.96
C LEU A 156 2.32 6.87 -11.39
N CYS A 157 1.63 6.08 -12.22
CA CYS A 157 1.03 4.81 -11.79
C CYS A 157 2.10 3.83 -11.30
N ALA A 158 3.24 3.76 -12.01
CA ALA A 158 4.39 2.95 -11.62
C ALA A 158 4.99 3.40 -10.29
N GLU A 159 5.15 4.71 -10.03
CA GLU A 159 5.62 5.24 -8.74
C GLU A 159 4.61 5.02 -7.60
N ALA A 160 3.32 5.17 -7.88
CA ALA A 160 2.25 5.01 -6.91
C ALA A 160 1.92 3.53 -6.60
N GLY A 161 2.38 2.58 -7.42
CA GLY A 161 1.96 1.17 -7.32
C GLY A 161 0.51 0.93 -7.79
N ALA A 162 -0.08 1.89 -8.50
CA ALA A 162 -1.47 1.85 -8.96
C ALA A 162 -1.62 1.02 -10.25
N TRP A 163 -1.34 -0.28 -10.15
CA TRP A 163 -1.33 -1.21 -11.28
C TRP A 163 -2.65 -1.26 -12.02
N ALA A 164 -3.78 -1.20 -11.32
CA ALA A 164 -5.11 -1.27 -11.90
C ALA A 164 -5.37 -0.11 -12.88
N VAL A 165 -4.97 1.11 -12.49
CA VAL A 165 -5.09 2.30 -13.35
C VAL A 165 -4.17 2.19 -14.56
N ALA A 166 -2.95 1.71 -14.37
CA ALA A 166 -2.02 1.49 -15.47
C ALA A 166 -2.52 0.42 -16.47
N THR A 167 -3.05 -0.71 -15.99
CA THR A 167 -3.61 -1.78 -16.82
C THR A 167 -4.86 -1.32 -17.57
N LEU A 168 -5.70 -0.46 -16.97
CA LEU A 168 -6.85 0.14 -17.64
C LEU A 168 -6.44 1.12 -18.73
N LEU A 169 -5.42 1.95 -18.48
CA LEU A 169 -4.88 2.88 -19.49
C LEU A 169 -4.21 2.13 -20.64
N ALA A 170 -3.57 1.00 -20.35
CA ALA A 170 -2.97 0.09 -21.34
C ALA A 170 -4.00 -0.63 -22.23
N ALA A 171 -5.31 -0.54 -21.94
CA ALA A 171 -6.35 -1.23 -22.70
C ALA A 171 -6.77 -0.53 -24.00
N ALA A 172 -6.21 0.65 -24.32
CA ALA A 172 -6.29 1.27 -25.65
C ALA A 172 -5.20 0.65 -26.58
N PRO A 173 -5.37 0.61 -27.91
CA PRO A 173 -4.55 -0.26 -28.75
C PRO A 173 -3.06 0.13 -28.72
N SER A 174 -2.23 -0.87 -28.41
CA SER A 174 -0.79 -0.96 -28.73
C SER A 174 0.16 0.04 -28.04
N ASP A 175 -0.02 0.33 -26.74
CA ASP A 175 0.91 1.19 -26.00
C ASP A 175 1.83 0.39 -25.06
N SER A 176 3.00 0.01 -25.57
CA SER A 176 4.01 -0.74 -24.82
C SER A 176 4.54 0.02 -23.59
N VAL A 177 4.47 1.35 -23.58
CA VAL A 177 4.89 2.20 -22.45
C VAL A 177 3.93 2.03 -21.27
N LEU A 178 2.62 2.02 -21.54
CA LEU A 178 1.60 1.82 -20.50
C LEU A 178 1.56 0.38 -19.98
N CYS A 179 1.76 -0.62 -20.85
CA CYS A 179 1.90 -2.01 -20.41
C CYS A 179 3.13 -2.21 -19.50
N ASN A 180 4.27 -1.61 -19.86
CA ASN A 180 5.47 -1.66 -19.03
C ASN A 180 5.29 -0.91 -17.70
N ALA A 181 4.58 0.21 -17.71
CA ALA A 181 4.20 0.92 -16.49
C ALA A 181 3.29 0.09 -15.59
N ALA A 182 2.34 -0.66 -16.17
CA ALA A 182 1.47 -1.57 -15.44
C ALA A 182 2.26 -2.72 -14.79
N ILE A 183 3.17 -3.36 -15.53
CA ILE A 183 4.08 -4.38 -15.01
C ILE A 183 4.90 -3.84 -13.83
N THR A 184 5.45 -2.64 -13.95
CA THR A 184 6.25 -1.99 -12.89
C THR A 184 5.39 -1.67 -11.66
N ALA A 185 4.18 -1.15 -11.87
CA ALA A 185 3.22 -0.87 -10.81
C ALA A 185 2.78 -2.16 -10.08
N SER A 186 2.57 -3.25 -10.82
CA SER A 186 2.24 -4.58 -10.28
C SER A 186 3.38 -5.11 -9.40
N GLY A 187 4.64 -4.88 -9.80
CA GLY A 187 5.79 -5.25 -8.97
C GLY A 187 5.85 -4.49 -7.66
N ARG A 188 5.65 -3.17 -7.68
CA ARG A 188 5.66 -2.34 -6.46
C ARG A 188 4.51 -2.62 -5.49
N SER A 189 3.38 -3.06 -6.01
CA SER A 189 2.20 -3.48 -5.22
C SER A 189 2.23 -4.96 -4.83
N ARG A 190 3.37 -5.65 -4.99
CA ARG A 190 3.56 -7.08 -4.70
C ARG A 190 2.55 -8.01 -5.41
N SER A 191 1.96 -7.53 -6.51
CA SER A 191 0.87 -8.16 -7.24
C SER A 191 1.38 -8.84 -8.53
N TRP A 192 2.30 -9.79 -8.38
CA TRP A 192 3.06 -10.43 -9.47
C TRP A 192 2.18 -11.12 -10.53
N CYS A 193 1.04 -11.70 -10.12
CA CYS A 193 0.10 -12.35 -11.04
C CYS A 193 -0.45 -11.38 -12.10
N HIS A 194 -0.63 -10.10 -11.75
CA HIS A 194 -1.10 -9.08 -12.68
C HIS A 194 -0.02 -8.65 -13.68
N ALA A 195 1.25 -8.69 -13.28
CA ALA A 195 2.37 -8.44 -14.20
C ALA A 195 2.44 -9.54 -15.28
N LEU A 196 2.24 -10.81 -14.89
CA LEU A 196 2.19 -11.94 -15.84
C LEU A 196 0.96 -11.88 -16.74
N LEU A 197 -0.21 -11.53 -16.19
CA LEU A 197 -1.42 -11.32 -17.00
C LEU A 197 -1.20 -10.23 -18.05
N THR A 198 -0.53 -9.14 -17.67
CA THR A 198 -0.18 -8.05 -18.60
C THR A 198 0.80 -8.53 -19.67
N LEU A 199 1.74 -9.42 -19.35
CA LEU A 199 2.62 -10.01 -20.37
C LEU A 199 1.83 -10.86 -21.38
N GLU A 200 0.92 -11.71 -20.91
CA GLU A 200 0.10 -12.54 -21.81
C GLU A 200 -0.77 -11.68 -22.72
N THR A 201 -1.29 -10.55 -22.22
CA THR A 201 -2.02 -9.61 -23.08
C THR A 201 -1.11 -8.94 -24.11
N MET A 202 0.12 -8.59 -23.74
CA MET A 202 1.10 -8.07 -24.71
C MET A 202 1.40 -9.06 -25.83
N LYS A 203 1.52 -10.36 -25.51
CA LYS A 203 1.71 -11.43 -26.49
C LYS A 203 0.48 -11.60 -27.39
N MET A 204 -0.72 -11.62 -26.81
CA MET A 204 -1.99 -11.75 -27.54
C MET A 204 -2.23 -10.59 -28.52
N GLN A 205 -1.73 -9.40 -28.19
CA GLN A 205 -1.78 -8.22 -29.05
C GLN A 205 -0.59 -8.12 -30.01
N LEU A 206 0.27 -9.14 -30.07
CA LEU A 206 1.48 -9.18 -30.91
C LEU A 206 2.40 -7.97 -30.70
N MET A 207 2.47 -7.46 -29.47
CA MET A 207 3.33 -6.32 -29.16
C MET A 207 4.79 -6.75 -29.01
N GLU A 208 5.70 -5.90 -29.44
CA GLU A 208 7.13 -6.09 -29.21
C GLU A 208 7.43 -5.98 -27.70
N LEU A 209 7.94 -7.08 -27.14
CA LEU A 209 8.47 -7.12 -25.79
C LEU A 209 9.84 -6.44 -25.80
N THR A 210 10.04 -5.47 -24.91
CA THR A 210 11.29 -4.71 -24.83
C THR A 210 12.09 -5.11 -23.60
N ALA A 211 13.35 -4.67 -23.51
CA ALA A 211 14.17 -4.87 -22.31
C ALA A 211 13.44 -4.38 -21.04
N VAL A 212 12.73 -3.25 -21.12
CA VAL A 212 11.93 -2.68 -20.02
C VAL A 212 10.83 -3.64 -19.56
N THR A 213 10.17 -4.34 -20.50
CA THR A 213 9.13 -5.33 -20.20
C THR A 213 9.68 -6.46 -19.33
N PHE A 214 10.80 -7.05 -19.75
CA PHE A 214 11.42 -8.16 -19.02
C PHE A 214 12.04 -7.72 -17.68
N THR A 215 12.71 -6.57 -17.63
CA THR A 215 13.25 -6.01 -16.37
C THR A 215 12.14 -5.73 -15.35
N GLY A 216 11.02 -5.17 -15.80
CA GLY A 216 9.85 -4.94 -14.95
C GLY A 216 9.26 -6.25 -14.41
N LEU A 217 9.19 -7.29 -15.24
CA LEU A 217 8.70 -8.61 -14.82
C LEU A 217 9.62 -9.28 -13.81
N ILE A 218 10.93 -9.29 -14.07
CA ILE A 218 11.96 -9.81 -13.15
C ILE A 218 11.79 -9.17 -11.76
N THR A 219 11.63 -7.85 -11.73
CA THR A 219 11.46 -7.07 -10.49
C THR A 219 10.12 -7.39 -9.82
N ALA A 220 9.04 -7.58 -10.60
CA ALA A 220 7.73 -7.90 -10.06
C ALA A 220 7.65 -9.32 -9.46
N THR A 221 8.43 -10.27 -9.97
CA THR A 221 8.47 -11.65 -9.49
C THR A 221 9.56 -11.92 -8.45
N ALA A 222 10.30 -10.89 -8.02
CA ALA A 222 11.46 -10.98 -7.13
C ALA A 222 11.19 -11.65 -5.76
N GLY A 223 10.02 -11.39 -5.18
CA GLY A 223 9.69 -11.80 -3.80
C GLY A 223 9.03 -13.18 -3.66
N GLN A 224 8.86 -13.92 -4.74
CA GLN A 224 8.22 -15.24 -4.72
C GLN A 224 9.28 -16.34 -4.70
N ALA A 225 8.94 -17.53 -4.21
CA ALA A 225 9.76 -18.75 -4.29
C ALA A 225 9.95 -19.26 -5.73
N LEU A 226 9.96 -18.34 -6.70
CA LEU A 226 10.05 -18.52 -8.13
C LEU A 226 11.48 -18.29 -8.63
N TRP A 227 12.55 -18.61 -7.87
CA TRP A 227 13.95 -18.48 -8.32
C TRP A 227 14.81 -19.71 -7.98
N ASP A 228 14.17 -20.85 -7.72
CA ASP A 228 14.88 -22.09 -7.41
C ASP A 228 15.37 -22.80 -8.68
N LEU A 229 16.68 -23.01 -8.72
CA LEU A 229 17.44 -23.67 -9.78
C LEU A 229 17.52 -25.19 -9.59
N SER A 230 16.85 -25.77 -8.58
CA SER A 230 17.13 -27.14 -8.16
C SER A 230 16.50 -28.25 -9.00
N GLU A 231 15.68 -27.96 -10.02
CA GLU A 231 15.07 -28.99 -10.87
C GLU A 231 15.08 -28.63 -12.36
N ALA A 232 16.25 -28.23 -12.89
CA ALA A 232 16.44 -28.03 -14.33
C ALA A 232 16.67 -29.37 -15.08
N GLY A 233 15.86 -30.39 -14.79
CA GLY A 233 16.09 -31.74 -15.32
C GLY A 233 14.89 -32.68 -15.26
N ALA A 234 13.72 -32.28 -15.76
CA ALA A 234 12.74 -33.22 -16.33
C ALA A 234 11.56 -32.47 -16.98
N ALA A 235 11.33 -32.78 -18.26
CA ALA A 235 10.06 -32.70 -19.01
C ALA A 235 9.20 -31.43 -18.87
N ALA A 236 9.31 -30.56 -19.88
CA ALA A 236 8.29 -29.58 -20.21
C ALA A 236 7.04 -30.26 -20.80
N THR A 237 5.90 -30.19 -20.10
CA THR A 237 4.57 -30.50 -20.68
C THR A 237 3.45 -29.73 -19.95
N GLY A 238 3.22 -28.46 -20.33
CA GLY A 238 2.01 -27.74 -19.93
C GLY A 238 2.00 -26.23 -20.25
N PRO A 239 0.89 -25.64 -20.73
CA PRO A 239 0.74 -24.19 -20.87
C PRO A 239 0.54 -23.59 -19.48
N GLY A 240 1.65 -23.36 -18.79
CA GLY A 240 1.70 -22.90 -17.39
C GLY A 240 3.10 -22.96 -16.77
N ASP A 241 4.06 -23.63 -17.40
CA ASP A 241 5.41 -23.82 -16.85
C ASP A 241 6.40 -22.75 -17.30
N TRP A 242 6.60 -21.72 -16.49
CA TRP A 242 7.79 -20.85 -16.58
C TRP A 242 8.71 -21.09 -15.37
N PRO A 243 9.90 -21.71 -15.57
CA PRO A 243 10.92 -21.75 -14.54
C PRO A 243 11.57 -20.36 -14.37
N ARG A 244 11.02 -19.62 -13.41
CA ARG A 244 11.75 -19.06 -12.27
C ARG A 244 12.99 -18.18 -12.59
N GLY A 245 12.77 -17.12 -13.39
CA GLY A 245 13.64 -15.94 -13.48
C GLY A 245 14.88 -16.01 -14.38
N THR A 246 15.64 -17.12 -14.39
CA THR A 246 16.76 -17.32 -15.34
C THR A 246 16.29 -17.56 -16.77
N ALA A 247 15.12 -18.19 -16.94
CA ALA A 247 14.46 -18.34 -18.24
C ALA A 247 14.10 -16.98 -18.87
N MET A 248 13.85 -15.94 -18.06
CA MET A 248 13.57 -14.59 -18.57
C MET A 248 14.84 -13.96 -19.15
N LEU A 249 15.97 -14.09 -18.48
CA LEU A 249 17.27 -13.66 -19.00
C LEU A 249 17.67 -14.42 -20.27
N ALA A 250 17.36 -15.73 -20.33
CA ALA A 250 17.54 -16.53 -21.55
C ALA A 250 16.65 -16.05 -22.70
N ALA A 251 15.38 -15.76 -22.43
CA ALA A 251 14.45 -15.21 -23.41
C ALA A 251 14.85 -13.81 -23.90
N MET A 252 15.46 -12.98 -23.04
CA MET A 252 16.04 -11.69 -23.41
C MET A 252 17.29 -11.86 -24.27
N ALA A 253 18.19 -12.77 -23.91
CA ALA A 253 19.40 -13.04 -24.68
C ALA A 253 19.08 -13.55 -26.10
N ALA A 254 18.14 -14.49 -26.23
CA ALA A 254 17.64 -14.99 -27.52
C ALA A 254 17.05 -13.88 -28.41
N ARG A 255 16.48 -12.84 -27.79
CA ARG A 255 15.93 -11.66 -28.47
C ARG A 255 16.91 -10.50 -28.64
N ARG A 256 18.17 -10.65 -28.20
CA ARG A 256 19.18 -9.57 -28.15
C ARG A 256 18.73 -8.34 -27.34
N LEU A 257 17.91 -8.56 -26.31
CA LEU A 257 17.37 -7.53 -25.42
C LEU A 257 18.03 -7.53 -24.03
N LEU A 258 19.01 -8.40 -23.80
CA LEU A 258 19.69 -8.52 -22.51
C LEU A 258 20.40 -7.21 -22.16
N SER A 259 19.99 -6.57 -21.06
CA SER A 259 20.50 -5.27 -20.60
C SER A 259 21.12 -5.36 -19.21
N LYS A 260 21.97 -4.37 -18.87
CA LYS A 260 22.61 -4.26 -17.56
C LYS A 260 21.56 -4.15 -16.44
N GLU A 261 20.50 -3.39 -16.67
CA GLU A 261 19.40 -3.18 -15.73
C GLU A 261 18.66 -4.49 -15.45
N ALA A 262 18.44 -5.32 -16.48
CA ALA A 262 17.80 -6.62 -16.33
C ALA A 262 18.65 -7.58 -15.48
N ALA A 263 19.96 -7.63 -15.76
CA ALA A 263 20.91 -8.44 -14.99
C ALA A 263 21.03 -7.95 -13.53
N ALA A 264 21.09 -6.63 -13.32
CA ALA A 264 21.14 -6.03 -11.99
C ALA A 264 19.84 -6.31 -11.19
N SER A 265 18.67 -6.14 -11.80
CA SER A 265 17.39 -6.48 -11.19
C SER A 265 17.33 -7.96 -10.80
N ALA A 266 17.74 -8.87 -11.71
CA ALA A 266 17.73 -10.32 -11.44
C ALA A 266 18.72 -10.70 -10.32
N ALA A 267 19.93 -10.13 -10.32
CA ALA A 267 20.92 -10.34 -9.27
C ALA A 267 20.42 -9.84 -7.91
N THR A 268 19.71 -8.70 -7.88
CA THR A 268 19.08 -8.16 -6.67
C THR A 268 17.98 -9.08 -6.14
N CYS A 269 17.18 -9.70 -7.01
CA CYS A 269 16.18 -10.70 -6.60
C CYS A 269 16.82 -11.90 -5.90
N CYS A 270 18.05 -12.23 -6.30
CA CYS A 270 18.85 -13.30 -5.72
C CYS A 270 19.73 -12.85 -4.54
N ALA A 271 19.48 -11.69 -3.92
CA ALA A 271 20.35 -11.14 -2.87
C ALA A 271 20.56 -12.10 -1.67
N LYS A 272 19.59 -12.97 -1.38
CA LYS A 272 19.71 -14.01 -0.33
C LYS A 272 20.58 -15.22 -0.74
N HIS A 273 20.88 -15.37 -2.03
CA HIS A 273 21.60 -16.50 -2.61
C HIS A 273 22.71 -15.99 -3.55
N TRP A 274 23.81 -15.49 -2.98
CA TRP A 274 24.91 -14.83 -3.71
C TRP A 274 25.49 -15.64 -4.88
N ARG A 275 25.55 -16.98 -4.77
CA ARG A 275 26.02 -17.86 -5.85
C ARG A 275 25.13 -17.77 -7.09
N LYS A 276 23.81 -17.62 -6.91
CA LYS A 276 22.86 -17.41 -8.02
C LYS A 276 23.08 -16.03 -8.66
N ALA A 277 23.34 -15.00 -7.86
CA ALA A 277 23.66 -13.66 -8.36
C ALA A 277 24.98 -13.65 -9.17
N LEU A 278 25.98 -14.42 -8.73
CA LEU A 278 27.24 -14.59 -9.47
C LEU A 278 27.03 -15.33 -10.81
N LEU A 279 26.17 -16.36 -10.83
CA LEU A 279 25.79 -17.04 -12.09
C LEU A 279 25.10 -16.10 -13.08
N ILE A 280 24.26 -15.18 -12.59
CA ILE A 280 23.62 -14.15 -13.43
C ILE A 280 24.66 -13.20 -14.03
N LEU A 281 25.66 -12.81 -13.25
CA LEU A 281 26.76 -11.96 -13.72
C LEU A 281 27.59 -12.66 -14.79
N ALA A 282 27.97 -13.92 -14.55
CA ALA A 282 28.70 -14.75 -15.52
C ALA A 282 27.89 -14.98 -16.81
N TYR A 283 26.58 -15.21 -16.68
CA TYR A 283 25.66 -15.34 -17.81
C TYR A 283 25.58 -14.05 -18.63
N PHE A 284 25.53 -12.89 -17.97
CA PHE A 284 25.54 -11.59 -18.63
C PHE A 284 26.87 -11.34 -19.37
N ASP A 285 28.00 -11.58 -18.72
CA ASP A 285 29.32 -11.41 -19.35
C ASP A 285 29.52 -12.35 -20.56
N LEU A 286 29.00 -13.59 -20.49
CA LEU A 286 29.03 -14.52 -21.62
C LEU A 286 28.33 -13.96 -22.87
N HIS A 287 27.23 -13.23 -22.70
CA HIS A 287 26.41 -12.71 -23.80
C HIS A 287 26.74 -11.26 -24.18
N ARG A 288 27.34 -10.48 -23.25
CA ARG A 288 27.64 -9.04 -23.35
C ARG A 288 29.04 -8.78 -22.81
N ARG A 289 30.05 -9.44 -23.40
CA ARG A 289 31.45 -9.39 -22.95
C ARG A 289 31.94 -7.94 -22.81
N GLY A 290 32.57 -7.64 -21.69
CA GLY A 290 33.19 -6.33 -21.43
C GLY A 290 32.19 -5.23 -21.05
N GLU A 291 30.92 -5.56 -20.89
CA GLU A 291 29.91 -4.60 -20.41
C GLU A 291 29.65 -4.68 -18.91
N VAL A 292 30.26 -5.62 -18.19
CA VAL A 292 30.20 -5.67 -16.73
C VAL A 292 30.96 -4.47 -16.16
N ASP A 293 30.23 -3.57 -15.51
CA ASP A 293 30.78 -2.41 -14.83
C ASP A 293 30.67 -2.55 -13.30
N GLY A 294 31.28 -1.60 -12.58
CA GLY A 294 31.25 -1.57 -11.12
C GLY A 294 29.84 -1.46 -10.51
N VAL A 295 28.84 -0.99 -11.26
CA VAL A 295 27.46 -0.90 -10.77
C VAL A 295 26.81 -2.28 -10.76
N LEU A 296 26.92 -3.02 -11.87
CA LEU A 296 26.38 -4.38 -11.96
C LEU A 296 27.12 -5.34 -11.02
N ALA A 297 28.44 -5.24 -10.95
CA ALA A 297 29.25 -6.03 -10.02
C ALA A 297 28.94 -5.68 -8.55
N GLY A 298 28.69 -4.40 -8.25
CA GLY A 298 28.28 -3.94 -6.93
C GLY A 298 27.04 -4.66 -6.39
N VAL A 299 26.04 -4.93 -7.23
CA VAL A 299 24.84 -5.67 -6.82
C VAL A 299 25.17 -7.07 -6.31
N VAL A 300 26.07 -7.78 -7.00
CA VAL A 300 26.51 -9.13 -6.62
C VAL A 300 27.40 -9.08 -5.38
N ILE A 301 28.30 -8.10 -5.29
CA ILE A 301 29.14 -7.85 -4.11
C ILE A 301 28.27 -7.60 -2.88
N ASN A 302 27.19 -6.82 -3.00
CA ASN A 302 26.24 -6.62 -1.91
C ASN A 302 25.59 -7.94 -1.47
N ALA A 303 25.17 -8.79 -2.41
CA ALA A 303 24.60 -10.11 -2.10
C ALA A 303 25.62 -11.04 -1.41
N MET A 304 26.87 -11.05 -1.87
CA MET A 304 27.98 -11.77 -1.24
C MET A 304 28.24 -11.26 0.18
N GLY A 305 28.18 -9.94 0.37
CA GLY A 305 28.25 -9.28 1.66
C GLY A 305 27.18 -9.75 2.65
N MET A 306 25.93 -9.89 2.19
CA MET A 306 24.82 -10.37 3.03
C MET A 306 25.00 -11.83 3.47
N ALA A 307 25.77 -12.59 2.72
CA ALA A 307 26.00 -14.01 2.95
C ALA A 307 27.39 -14.30 3.55
N HIS A 308 28.12 -13.27 4.00
CA HIS A 308 29.44 -13.41 4.61
C HIS A 308 30.49 -14.07 3.66
N ALA A 309 30.32 -13.94 2.34
CA ALA A 309 31.23 -14.47 1.32
C ALA A 309 32.18 -13.38 0.79
N TRP A 310 32.96 -12.79 1.70
CA TRP A 310 33.83 -11.64 1.40
C TRP A 310 35.08 -11.96 0.56
N PRO A 311 35.77 -13.12 0.66
CA PRO A 311 36.96 -13.38 -0.16
C PRO A 311 36.62 -13.47 -1.66
N GLU A 312 35.45 -14.02 -1.96
CA GLU A 312 34.93 -14.06 -3.33
C GLU A 312 34.50 -12.67 -3.81
N ALA A 313 34.01 -11.81 -2.93
CA ALA A 313 33.64 -10.43 -3.27
C ALA A 313 34.86 -9.55 -3.59
N THR A 314 35.96 -9.69 -2.83
CA THR A 314 37.22 -8.97 -3.12
C THR A 314 37.89 -9.51 -4.38
N SER A 315 37.86 -10.82 -4.60
CA SER A 315 38.34 -11.44 -5.83
C SER A 315 37.54 -10.96 -7.06
N LEU A 316 36.21 -10.90 -6.95
CA LEU A 316 35.35 -10.36 -8.00
C LEU A 316 35.68 -8.89 -8.27
N LEU A 317 35.86 -8.07 -7.24
CA LEU A 317 36.23 -6.66 -7.36
C LEU A 317 37.57 -6.49 -8.10
N GLY A 318 38.57 -7.32 -7.77
CA GLY A 318 39.89 -7.31 -8.43
C GLY A 318 39.87 -7.85 -9.88
N SER A 319 38.84 -8.61 -10.25
CA SER A 319 38.66 -9.13 -11.63
C SER A 319 37.95 -8.15 -12.57
N LEU A 320 37.44 -7.02 -12.07
CA LEU A 320 36.71 -6.06 -12.90
C LEU A 320 37.64 -5.28 -13.83
N PRO A 321 37.25 -5.08 -15.11
CA PRO A 321 38.05 -4.28 -16.03
C PRO A 321 38.10 -2.81 -15.58
N PRO A 322 39.25 -2.11 -15.76
CA PRO A 322 39.36 -0.69 -15.48
C PRO A 322 38.37 0.11 -16.36
N PRO A 323 37.79 1.21 -15.85
CA PRO A 323 36.87 2.02 -16.63
C PRO A 323 37.56 2.57 -17.89
N ALA A 324 36.85 2.59 -19.01
CA ALA A 324 37.36 2.94 -20.34
C ALA A 324 38.02 4.35 -20.47
N SER A 325 37.95 5.17 -19.42
CA SER A 325 38.57 6.50 -19.33
C SER A 325 39.83 6.55 -18.47
N ALA A 326 40.36 5.43 -17.99
CA ALA A 326 41.54 5.38 -17.12
C ALA A 326 42.59 4.37 -17.60
N SER A 327 43.87 4.66 -17.33
CA SER A 327 45.02 3.83 -17.71
C SER A 327 44.91 2.41 -17.14
N ARG A 328 45.66 1.46 -17.73
CA ARG A 328 45.66 0.02 -17.42
C ARG A 328 45.87 -0.36 -15.94
N ASP A 329 46.19 0.59 -15.07
CA ASP A 329 46.40 0.42 -13.62
C ASP A 329 45.25 0.98 -12.75
N ALA A 330 44.09 1.34 -13.33
CA ALA A 330 43.02 1.99 -12.59
C ALA A 330 42.10 1.01 -11.84
N CYS A 331 42.01 1.21 -10.53
CA CYS A 331 41.17 0.48 -9.59
C CYS A 331 39.67 0.38 -9.96
N PRO A 332 38.96 -0.61 -9.39
CA PRO A 332 37.54 -0.86 -9.62
C PRO A 332 36.69 0.37 -9.30
N GLY A 333 35.57 0.54 -10.03
CA GLY A 333 34.76 1.77 -9.97
C GLY A 333 34.28 2.12 -8.55
N LEU A 334 34.29 3.42 -8.23
CA LEU A 334 33.86 4.02 -6.95
C LEU A 334 32.55 3.41 -6.37
N PRO A 335 31.49 3.12 -7.15
CA PRO A 335 30.28 2.50 -6.63
C PRO A 335 30.49 1.07 -6.06
N ALA A 336 31.37 0.28 -6.68
CA ALA A 336 31.65 -1.09 -6.23
C ALA A 336 32.40 -1.09 -4.89
N CYS A 337 33.36 -0.18 -4.74
CA CYS A 337 34.09 0.03 -3.49
C CYS A 337 33.17 0.49 -2.35
N ASN A 338 32.26 1.44 -2.61
CA ASN A 338 31.28 1.91 -1.62
C ASN A 338 30.36 0.78 -1.13
N VAL A 339 29.93 -0.09 -2.04
CA VAL A 339 29.10 -1.25 -1.71
C VAL A 339 29.89 -2.29 -0.92
N LEU A 340 31.15 -2.54 -1.26
CA LEU A 340 32.01 -3.45 -0.52
C LEU A 340 32.27 -2.94 0.92
N ILE A 341 32.54 -1.64 1.09
CA ILE A 341 32.67 -1.03 2.42
C ILE A 341 31.38 -1.23 3.23
N THR A 342 30.22 -0.98 2.62
CA THR A 342 28.91 -1.19 3.28
C THR A 342 28.69 -2.66 3.66
N ALA A 343 29.10 -3.59 2.81
CA ALA A 343 29.06 -5.02 3.07
C ALA A 343 29.96 -5.43 4.25
N CYS A 344 31.17 -4.89 4.35
CA CYS A 344 32.07 -5.10 5.49
C CYS A 344 31.43 -4.64 6.82
N GLY A 345 30.64 -3.58 6.80
CA GLY A 345 29.90 -3.10 7.97
C GLY A 345 28.91 -4.10 8.53
N ARG A 346 28.15 -4.74 7.64
CA ARG A 346 27.16 -5.76 8.05
C ARG A 346 27.81 -7.05 8.56
N ALA A 347 29.07 -7.29 8.18
CA ALA A 347 29.88 -8.39 8.70
C ALA A 347 30.66 -8.02 9.99
N MET A 348 30.53 -6.79 10.51
CA MET A 348 31.26 -6.27 11.68
C MET A 348 32.80 -6.26 11.52
N GLU A 349 33.31 -6.18 10.28
CA GLU A 349 34.75 -6.27 9.96
C GLU A 349 35.37 -4.87 9.72
N VAL A 350 35.49 -4.07 10.77
CA VAL A 350 35.94 -2.66 10.71
C VAL A 350 37.36 -2.51 10.17
N ALA A 351 38.28 -3.42 10.55
CA ALA A 351 39.68 -3.37 10.14
C ALA A 351 39.85 -3.48 8.60
N LYS A 352 39.04 -4.32 7.95
CA LYS A 352 39.08 -4.52 6.50
C LYS A 352 38.39 -3.39 5.75
N ALA A 353 37.30 -2.83 6.29
CA ALA A 353 36.68 -1.61 5.75
C ALA A 353 37.67 -0.43 5.78
N SER A 354 38.46 -0.33 6.85
CA SER A 354 39.52 0.69 6.99
C SER A 354 40.68 0.45 6.01
N ALA A 355 41.07 -0.81 5.79
CA ALA A 355 42.06 -1.17 4.77
C ALA A 355 41.58 -0.79 3.35
N LEU A 356 40.33 -1.08 3.00
CA LEU A 356 39.74 -0.71 1.70
C LEU A 356 39.65 0.80 1.51
N LEU A 357 39.22 1.55 2.54
CA LEU A 357 39.25 3.01 2.48
C LEU A 357 40.69 3.51 2.30
N THR A 358 41.65 2.95 3.05
CA THR A 358 43.08 3.28 2.92
C THR A 358 43.64 2.96 1.54
N GLU A 359 43.21 1.87 0.91
CA GLU A 359 43.58 1.49 -0.45
C GLU A 359 43.01 2.49 -1.47
N MET A 360 41.73 2.88 -1.33
CA MET A 360 41.12 3.95 -2.13
C MET A 360 41.88 5.28 -1.97
N LEU A 361 42.36 5.57 -0.76
CA LEU A 361 43.12 6.78 -0.43
C LEU A 361 44.53 6.79 -1.03
N LYS A 362 45.16 5.61 -1.20
CA LYS A 362 46.55 5.46 -1.68
C LYS A 362 46.64 5.28 -3.18
N CYS A 363 45.83 4.40 -3.75
CA CYS A 363 45.99 3.93 -5.14
C CYS A 363 44.67 3.79 -5.91
N GLY A 364 43.52 4.03 -5.26
CA GLY A 364 42.19 3.77 -5.84
C GLY A 364 41.39 5.01 -6.26
N PRO A 365 40.08 4.84 -6.55
CA PRO A 365 39.22 5.95 -6.90
C PRO A 365 39.09 6.90 -5.70
N GLN A 366 39.15 8.21 -5.97
CA GLN A 366 39.04 9.25 -4.93
C GLN A 366 37.74 9.07 -4.12
N PRO A 367 37.82 8.84 -2.80
CA PRO A 367 36.66 8.69 -1.95
C PRO A 367 35.81 9.95 -1.97
N ASP A 368 34.50 9.78 -2.18
CA ASP A 368 33.52 10.86 -2.09
C ASP A 368 32.79 10.83 -0.74
N LEU A 369 31.84 11.73 -0.55
CA LEU A 369 31.01 11.78 0.66
C LEU A 369 30.27 10.44 0.90
N ILE A 370 29.90 9.72 -0.16
CA ILE A 370 29.21 8.42 -0.06
C ILE A 370 30.18 7.36 0.45
N SER A 371 31.44 7.34 -0.01
CA SER A 371 32.49 6.43 0.48
C SER A 371 32.72 6.59 1.99
N PHE A 372 32.87 7.84 2.44
CA PHE A 372 33.04 8.12 3.87
C PHE A 372 31.79 7.79 4.68
N ASN A 373 30.59 8.12 4.19
CA ASN A 373 29.34 7.78 4.89
C ASN A 373 29.14 6.26 4.99
N ALA A 374 29.51 5.50 3.95
CA ALA A 374 29.51 4.03 3.98
C ALA A 374 30.49 3.49 5.03
N TYR A 375 31.70 4.04 5.11
CA TYR A 375 32.68 3.68 6.14
C TYR A 375 32.23 4.07 7.55
N LEU A 376 31.69 5.27 7.73
CA LEU A 376 31.19 5.73 9.03
C LEU A 376 30.02 4.88 9.55
N ALA A 377 29.18 4.35 8.67
CA ALA A 377 28.15 3.39 9.05
C ALA A 377 28.76 2.07 9.60
N VAL A 378 29.95 1.67 9.13
CA VAL A 378 30.70 0.52 9.65
C VAL A 378 31.41 0.85 10.95
N ALA A 379 32.05 2.01 11.00
CA ALA A 379 32.78 2.50 12.17
C ALA A 379 31.85 2.94 13.33
N GLY A 380 30.53 2.78 13.19
CA GLY A 380 29.54 3.08 14.22
C GLY A 380 29.71 2.30 15.54
N SER A 381 30.56 1.27 15.57
CA SER A 381 30.94 0.57 16.82
C SER A 381 32.25 1.08 17.43
N ASP A 382 33.03 1.89 16.72
CA ASP A 382 34.34 2.41 17.14
C ASP A 382 34.44 3.93 16.89
N TRP A 383 34.23 4.69 17.96
CA TRP A 383 34.27 6.16 17.93
C TRP A 383 35.62 6.71 17.44
N ALA A 384 36.75 6.04 17.70
CA ALA A 384 38.06 6.56 17.33
C ALA A 384 38.25 6.53 15.81
N SER A 385 37.85 5.42 15.19
CA SER A 385 37.82 5.25 13.73
C SER A 385 36.83 6.18 13.04
N ALA A 386 35.65 6.41 13.65
CA ALA A 386 34.63 7.31 13.09
C ALA A 386 35.11 8.78 13.07
N PHE A 387 35.71 9.27 14.15
CA PHE A 387 36.24 10.63 14.23
C PHE A 387 37.49 10.82 13.35
N ALA A 388 38.34 9.81 13.22
CA ALA A 388 39.46 9.85 12.29
C ALA A 388 38.99 9.99 10.83
N ALA A 389 37.92 9.29 10.45
CA ALA A 389 37.32 9.42 9.12
C ALA A 389 36.63 10.78 8.90
N LEU A 390 35.98 11.34 9.92
CA LEU A 390 35.40 12.69 9.85
C LEU A 390 36.47 13.76 9.64
N GLU A 391 37.62 13.62 10.31
CA GLU A 391 38.74 14.55 10.15
C GLU A 391 39.39 14.42 8.76
N GLN A 392 39.58 13.19 8.27
CA GLN A 392 40.07 12.95 6.91
C GLN A 392 39.12 13.47 5.82
N LEU A 393 37.81 13.45 6.08
CA LEU A 393 36.80 14.03 5.19
C LEU A 393 36.94 15.57 5.13
N ARG A 394 37.12 16.21 6.30
CA ARG A 394 37.31 17.67 6.41
C ARG A 394 38.60 18.15 5.77
N GLN A 395 39.70 17.43 5.98
CA GLN A 395 41.00 17.73 5.37
C GLN A 395 40.96 17.72 3.83
N ARG A 396 40.03 16.95 3.26
CA ARG A 396 39.79 16.90 1.80
C ARG A 396 38.87 18.01 1.27
N GLY A 397 38.36 18.88 2.14
CA GLY A 397 37.41 19.93 1.75
C GLY A 397 36.02 19.38 1.37
N LEU A 398 35.71 18.13 1.72
CA LEU A 398 34.34 17.62 1.62
C LEU A 398 33.54 18.18 2.80
N LEU A 399 32.30 18.60 2.54
CA LEU A 399 31.42 19.10 3.59
C LEU A 399 30.64 17.93 4.21
N PRO A 400 30.74 17.70 5.53
CA PRO A 400 29.91 16.72 6.22
C PRO A 400 28.42 17.02 5.99
N ASP A 401 27.64 15.98 5.72
CA ASP A 401 26.18 16.10 5.67
C ASP A 401 25.55 15.56 6.96
N ARG A 402 24.23 15.73 7.06
CA ARG A 402 23.44 15.21 8.18
C ARG A 402 23.66 13.70 8.43
N LEU A 403 23.90 12.90 7.39
CA LEU A 403 24.13 11.46 7.55
C LEU A 403 25.51 11.20 8.18
N THR A 404 26.53 11.94 7.76
CA THR A 404 27.87 11.92 8.36
C THR A 404 27.80 12.17 9.87
N LEU A 405 27.11 13.24 10.28
CA LEU A 405 26.99 13.62 11.69
C LEU A 405 26.20 12.60 12.51
N ASN A 406 25.08 12.09 11.97
CA ASN A 406 24.30 11.05 12.63
C ASN A 406 25.12 9.77 12.88
N ASN A 407 25.91 9.32 11.90
CA ASN A 407 26.74 8.11 12.04
C ASN A 407 27.85 8.31 13.09
N CYS A 408 28.47 9.50 13.15
CA CYS A 408 29.45 9.83 14.19
C CYS A 408 28.80 9.88 15.59
N CYS A 409 27.60 10.44 15.72
CA CYS A 409 26.86 10.44 17.00
C CYS A 409 26.46 9.02 17.42
N ALA A 410 26.07 8.16 16.46
CA ALA A 410 25.80 6.75 16.72
C ALA A 410 27.03 6.01 17.27
N ALA A 411 28.23 6.33 16.77
CA ALA A 411 29.49 5.78 17.28
C ALA A 411 29.82 6.17 18.73
N CYS A 412 29.31 7.32 19.20
CA CYS A 412 29.50 7.78 20.57
C CYS A 412 28.68 6.98 21.60
N GLY A 413 27.58 6.34 21.18
CA GLY A 413 26.67 5.56 22.03
C GLY A 413 27.37 4.42 22.78
N PRO A 414 27.84 3.37 22.06
CA PRO A 414 28.49 2.21 22.68
C PRO A 414 29.75 2.55 23.48
N ALA A 415 30.47 3.59 23.05
CA ALA A 415 31.73 4.03 23.67
C ALA A 415 31.55 4.99 24.87
N ARG A 416 30.30 5.37 25.18
CA ARG A 416 29.94 6.33 26.25
C ARG A 416 30.67 7.68 26.16
N GLN A 417 31.04 8.10 24.95
CA GLN A 417 31.75 9.35 24.68
C GLN A 417 30.76 10.50 24.42
N TRP A 418 29.81 10.71 25.33
CA TRP A 418 28.71 11.66 25.14
C TRP A 418 29.19 13.11 24.95
N GLN A 419 30.27 13.52 25.60
CA GLN A 419 30.83 14.87 25.47
C GLN A 419 31.26 15.19 24.04
N LYS A 420 31.79 14.18 23.32
CA LYS A 420 32.19 14.33 21.91
C LYS A 420 30.97 14.33 20.99
N GLY A 421 29.92 13.58 21.35
CA GLY A 421 28.63 13.62 20.67
C GLY A 421 27.94 14.99 20.77
N LEU A 422 28.00 15.63 21.95
CA LEU A 422 27.46 16.99 22.14
C LEU A 422 28.15 18.02 21.24
N LEU A 423 29.47 17.93 21.03
CA LEU A 423 30.20 18.82 20.14
C LEU A 423 29.79 18.68 18.66
N LEU A 424 29.16 17.56 18.29
CA LEU A 424 28.63 17.31 16.94
C LEU A 424 27.15 17.68 16.80
N LEU A 425 26.43 17.84 17.92
CA LEU A 425 25.06 18.34 17.93
C LEU A 425 25.08 19.86 17.73
N ASP A 426 25.03 20.30 16.47
CA ASP A 426 24.75 21.70 16.14
C ASP A 426 23.37 21.83 15.49
N PRO A 427 22.31 21.99 16.30
CA PRO A 427 20.95 22.16 15.80
C PRO A 427 20.71 23.48 15.06
N MET A 428 21.59 24.48 15.22
CA MET A 428 21.46 25.82 14.63
C MET A 428 22.37 26.03 13.41
N GLY A 429 23.12 25.00 13.00
CA GLY A 429 23.95 25.03 11.81
C GLY A 429 23.18 25.17 10.48
N PRO A 430 23.89 25.32 9.35
CA PRO A 430 23.28 25.37 8.01
C PRO A 430 22.36 24.15 7.77
N PRO A 431 21.26 24.25 6.98
CA PRO A 431 20.28 23.17 6.82
C PRO A 431 20.83 21.81 6.35
N TRP A 432 22.00 21.79 5.72
CA TRP A 432 22.70 20.57 5.28
C TRP A 432 23.56 19.93 6.38
N MET A 433 23.80 20.64 7.49
CA MET A 433 24.60 20.27 8.66
C MET A 433 23.77 20.07 9.93
N GLN A 434 22.46 20.34 9.89
CA GLN A 434 21.56 20.13 11.03
C GLN A 434 21.45 18.64 11.39
N THR A 435 21.68 18.32 12.65
CA THR A 435 21.55 16.97 13.20
C THR A 435 20.07 16.54 13.30
N GLY A 436 19.81 15.23 13.15
CA GLY A 436 18.45 14.68 13.24
C GLY A 436 18.12 14.09 14.61
N ALA A 437 16.85 13.68 14.81
CA ALA A 437 16.40 12.98 16.01
C ALA A 437 17.28 11.75 16.36
N VAL A 438 17.73 11.00 15.34
CA VAL A 438 18.64 9.85 15.52
C VAL A 438 19.95 10.24 16.21
N ALA A 439 20.55 11.39 15.89
CA ALA A 439 21.78 11.85 16.55
C ALA A 439 21.53 12.22 18.01
N PHE A 440 20.41 12.89 18.31
CA PHE A 440 20.01 13.19 19.68
C PHE A 440 19.80 11.90 20.48
N ASN A 441 19.14 10.89 19.92
CA ASN A 441 18.91 9.61 20.57
C ASN A 441 20.21 8.90 20.92
N SER A 442 21.16 8.83 20.00
CA SER A 442 22.45 8.17 20.23
C SER A 442 23.28 8.89 21.30
N VAL A 443 23.21 10.21 21.39
CA VAL A 443 23.88 10.97 22.47
C VAL A 443 23.15 10.80 23.79
N MET A 444 21.81 10.80 23.80
CA MET A 444 21.01 10.50 24.99
C MET A 444 21.27 9.08 25.53
N GLU A 445 21.43 8.09 24.65
CA GLU A 445 21.78 6.71 25.02
C GLU A 445 23.22 6.62 25.57
N ALA A 446 24.16 7.41 25.02
CA ALA A 446 25.52 7.53 25.55
C ALA A 446 25.55 8.18 26.94
N CYS A 447 24.59 9.06 27.23
CA CYS A 447 24.44 9.77 28.49
C CYS A 447 23.82 8.86 29.56
N GLN A 448 24.60 8.43 30.55
CA GLN A 448 24.07 7.71 31.72
C GLN A 448 23.58 8.63 32.84
N GLN A 449 23.50 9.94 32.57
CA GLN A 449 23.04 10.95 33.52
C GLN A 449 21.62 11.37 33.14
N PRO A 450 20.60 11.04 33.96
CA PRO A 450 19.21 11.27 33.59
C PRO A 450 18.85 12.76 33.48
N GLU A 451 19.56 13.64 34.20
CA GLU A 451 19.43 15.10 34.07
C GLU A 451 19.88 15.60 32.69
N MET A 452 20.96 15.03 32.15
CA MET A 452 21.48 15.38 30.82
C MET A 452 20.55 14.89 29.71
N VAL A 453 19.95 13.70 29.86
CA VAL A 453 18.95 13.17 28.92
C VAL A 453 17.73 14.10 28.85
N LEU A 454 17.26 14.60 29.99
CA LEU A 454 16.14 15.55 30.05
C LEU A 454 16.48 16.90 29.42
N ALA A 455 17.70 17.42 29.64
CA ALA A 455 18.17 18.65 29.02
C ALA A 455 18.24 18.52 27.48
N LEU A 456 18.78 17.41 26.98
CA LEU A 456 18.88 17.14 25.54
C LEU A 456 17.51 16.99 24.88
N PHE A 457 16.55 16.39 25.58
CA PHE A 457 15.17 16.31 25.10
C PHE A 457 14.50 17.69 25.00
N HIS A 458 14.74 18.58 25.97
CA HIS A 458 14.27 19.96 25.90
C HIS A 458 14.88 20.74 24.72
N GLU A 459 16.18 20.58 24.46
CA GLU A 459 16.82 21.18 23.28
C GLU A 459 16.25 20.63 21.97
N MET A 460 16.02 19.32 21.88
CA MET A 460 15.42 18.71 20.68
C MET A 460 14.05 19.32 20.36
N HIS A 461 13.22 19.56 21.39
CA HIS A 461 11.93 20.23 21.24
C HIS A 461 12.08 21.73 20.90
N ALA A 462 13.04 22.43 21.47
CA ALA A 462 13.31 23.85 21.17
C ALA A 462 13.67 24.08 19.70
N VAL A 463 14.34 23.10 19.08
CA VAL A 463 14.75 23.10 17.67
C VAL A 463 13.62 22.62 16.74
N ARG A 464 12.45 22.27 17.28
CA ARG A 464 11.29 21.71 16.55
C ARG A 464 11.58 20.38 15.85
N LEU A 465 12.49 19.59 16.42
CA LEU A 465 12.68 18.19 16.02
C LEU A 465 11.66 17.32 16.77
N TRP A 466 10.98 16.44 16.04
CA TRP A 466 9.98 15.56 16.62
C TRP A 466 10.65 14.33 17.24
N PRO A 467 10.36 13.99 18.51
CA PRO A 467 10.86 12.77 19.14
C PRO A 467 10.27 11.53 18.48
N ASP A 468 11.11 10.50 18.32
CA ASP A 468 10.68 9.16 17.94
C ASP A 468 10.48 8.28 19.20
N ALA A 469 10.02 7.05 19.01
CA ALA A 469 9.74 6.12 20.10
C ALA A 469 10.97 5.87 21.00
N THR A 470 12.17 5.84 20.42
CA THR A 470 13.42 5.62 21.17
C THR A 470 13.74 6.80 22.09
N ALA A 471 13.59 8.04 21.61
CA ALA A 471 13.77 9.25 22.43
C ALA A 471 12.84 9.24 23.65
N VAL A 472 11.57 8.87 23.45
CA VAL A 472 10.54 8.86 24.51
C VAL A 472 10.86 7.81 25.57
N CYS A 473 11.26 6.61 25.18
CA CYS A 473 11.64 5.55 26.14
C CYS A 473 12.84 5.96 27.00
N LEU A 474 13.91 6.51 26.41
CA LEU A 474 15.10 6.97 27.15
C LEU A 474 14.77 8.07 28.17
N VAL A 475 13.85 8.97 27.83
CA VAL A 475 13.40 10.03 28.72
C VAL A 475 12.48 9.49 29.82
N ALA A 476 11.59 8.55 29.51
CA ALA A 476 10.74 7.90 30.50
C ALA A 476 11.57 7.16 31.57
N ASP A 477 12.57 6.40 31.15
CA ASP A 477 13.50 5.70 32.04
C ASP A 477 14.28 6.70 32.91
N SER A 478 14.71 7.82 32.33
CA SER A 478 15.39 8.91 33.04
C SER A 478 14.48 9.64 34.03
N CYS A 479 13.20 9.84 33.71
CA CYS A 479 12.20 10.42 34.61
C CYS A 479 11.93 9.50 35.81
N SER A 480 11.88 8.18 35.59
CA SER A 480 11.76 7.20 36.68
C SER A 480 12.98 7.21 37.61
N ALA A 481 14.19 7.38 37.05
CA ALA A 481 15.42 7.47 37.84
C ALA A 481 15.54 8.76 38.69
N VAL A 482 14.98 9.88 38.22
CA VAL A 482 15.01 11.20 38.91
C VAL A 482 13.74 11.46 39.73
N ASN A 483 12.84 10.47 39.82
CA ASN A 483 11.57 10.53 40.56
C ASN A 483 10.66 11.69 40.09
N ARG A 484 10.67 11.99 38.79
CA ARG A 484 9.85 13.04 38.13
C ARG A 484 8.62 12.41 37.46
N MET A 485 7.80 11.73 38.27
CA MET A 485 6.62 10.96 37.81
C MET A 485 5.58 11.80 37.06
N GLU A 486 5.43 13.09 37.40
CA GLU A 486 4.50 14.01 36.75
C GLU A 486 4.91 14.34 35.29
N LEU A 487 6.22 14.54 35.05
CA LEU A 487 6.76 14.76 33.71
C LEU A 487 6.65 13.49 32.85
N GLN A 488 6.88 12.32 33.45
CA GLN A 488 6.71 11.02 32.79
C GLN A 488 5.26 10.81 32.35
N ALA A 489 4.29 11.04 33.25
CA ALA A 489 2.87 10.93 32.93
C ALA A 489 2.47 11.90 31.81
N ALA A 490 2.89 13.17 31.89
CA ALA A 490 2.60 14.17 30.86
C ALA A 490 3.23 13.84 29.49
N LEU A 491 4.43 13.24 29.48
CA LEU A 491 5.08 12.75 28.26
C LEU A 491 4.31 11.60 27.63
N PHE A 492 3.85 10.62 28.41
CA PHE A 492 3.06 9.49 27.90
C PHE A 492 1.69 9.93 27.38
N THR A 493 1.00 10.87 28.04
CA THR A 493 -0.28 11.42 27.55
C THR A 493 -0.11 12.12 26.19
N ARG A 494 0.97 12.90 26.04
CA ARG A 494 1.24 13.67 24.82
C ARG A 494 1.76 12.80 23.67
N VAL A 495 2.54 11.77 24.00
CA VAL A 495 3.00 10.75 23.05
C VAL A 495 1.83 9.87 22.63
N GLU A 496 0.87 9.52 23.49
CA GLU A 496 -0.37 8.86 23.08
C GLU A 496 -1.18 9.71 22.11
N GLU A 497 -1.32 11.02 22.34
CA GLU A 497 -2.02 11.92 21.41
C GLU A 497 -1.33 12.00 20.04
N ASP A 498 0.01 12.12 20.02
CA ASP A 498 0.80 12.21 18.78
C ASP A 498 1.00 10.87 18.08
N ILE A 499 1.14 9.75 18.82
CA ILE A 499 1.17 8.39 18.29
C ILE A 499 -0.22 8.00 17.79
N VAL A 500 -1.31 8.38 18.45
CA VAL A 500 -2.67 8.19 17.90
C VAL A 500 -2.85 9.01 16.61
N ALA A 501 -2.32 10.24 16.55
CA ALA A 501 -2.33 11.06 15.34
C ALA A 501 -1.41 10.51 14.21
N THR A 502 -0.34 9.79 14.58
CA THR A 502 0.66 9.23 13.64
C THR A 502 0.30 7.80 13.21
N LEU A 503 -0.24 6.95 14.09
CA LEU A 503 -0.82 5.63 13.79
C LEU A 503 -2.12 5.72 13.00
N GLN A 504 -2.89 6.81 13.15
CA GLN A 504 -3.97 7.13 12.22
C GLN A 504 -3.46 7.51 10.81
N ARG A 505 -2.16 7.88 10.68
CA ARG A 505 -1.50 8.23 9.40
C ARG A 505 -0.63 7.12 8.81
N GLU A 506 -0.16 6.16 9.61
CA GLU A 506 0.69 5.03 9.19
C GLU A 506 0.01 3.68 9.49
N LYS A 507 -1.12 3.37 8.84
CA LYS A 507 -1.67 2.01 8.82
C LYS A 507 -0.98 1.16 7.76
N SER A 508 0.19 0.59 8.09
CA SER A 508 0.66 -0.71 7.58
C SER A 508 1.83 -1.26 8.40
N GLU A 509 1.57 -2.38 9.10
CA GLU A 509 2.52 -3.39 9.62
C GLU A 509 3.54 -2.99 10.71
N VAL A 510 3.21 -3.24 11.99
CA VAL A 510 4.10 -3.89 12.97
C VAL A 510 3.25 -4.75 13.92
N TYR A 511 3.42 -6.07 13.86
CA TYR A 511 2.95 -7.01 14.88
C TYR A 511 3.97 -7.02 16.02
N VAL A 512 3.54 -6.70 17.24
CA VAL A 512 4.28 -7.09 18.45
C VAL A 512 3.62 -8.36 19.01
N CYS A 513 4.31 -9.48 18.88
CA CYS A 513 3.97 -10.73 19.57
C CYS A 513 4.21 -10.57 21.08
N HIS A 514 3.19 -10.77 21.90
CA HIS A 514 3.39 -11.21 23.29
C HIS A 514 3.10 -12.71 23.41
N PRO A 515 3.90 -13.46 24.18
CA PRO A 515 3.77 -14.91 24.29
C PRO A 515 2.54 -15.28 25.10
N ALA A 516 1.89 -16.37 24.67
CA ALA A 516 0.73 -16.95 25.32
C ALA A 516 1.07 -17.42 26.75
N SER A 517 0.28 -16.98 27.72
CA SER A 517 0.13 -17.69 28.99
C SER A 517 -1.34 -17.76 29.43
N LYS A 518 -1.63 -18.92 30.00
CA LYS A 518 -2.88 -19.55 30.41
C LYS A 518 -3.91 -18.62 31.06
N GLY A 519 -5.16 -18.81 30.64
CA GLY A 519 -6.39 -18.76 31.45
C GLY A 519 -6.48 -17.71 32.55
N GLN A 520 -6.92 -16.50 32.22
CA GLN A 520 -7.51 -15.57 33.17
C GLN A 520 -8.46 -14.61 32.44
N THR A 521 -9.66 -14.44 32.98
CA THR A 521 -10.65 -13.44 32.61
C THR A 521 -10.00 -12.06 32.71
N ARG A 522 -9.69 -11.41 31.59
CA ARG A 522 -9.12 -10.05 31.59
C ARG A 522 -10.18 -9.04 32.01
N ARG A 523 -10.01 -8.46 33.21
CA ARG A 523 -10.57 -7.15 33.55
C ARG A 523 -9.82 -6.10 32.71
N LEU A 524 -10.52 -5.43 31.81
CA LEU A 524 -10.00 -4.33 31.00
C LEU A 524 -10.41 -3.02 31.68
N ASN A 525 -9.62 -2.58 32.66
CA ASN A 525 -9.72 -1.22 33.20
C ASN A 525 -8.46 -0.88 34.01
N GLU A 526 -7.42 -0.37 33.34
CA GLU A 526 -6.43 0.50 33.98
C GLU A 526 -6.04 1.61 32.99
N LEU A 527 -6.83 2.69 33.01
CA LEU A 527 -6.42 4.11 32.89
C LEU A 527 -7.64 4.99 32.49
N GLY A 528 -8.27 5.56 33.52
CA GLY A 528 -8.94 6.87 33.52
C GLY A 528 -9.91 7.25 32.40
N ARG A 529 -11.16 6.78 32.46
CA ARG A 529 -12.35 7.56 32.06
C ARG A 529 -13.52 7.20 32.97
N GLU A 530 -13.75 8.01 33.99
CA GLU A 530 -14.97 7.96 34.79
C GLU A 530 -16.19 8.20 33.89
N GLY A 531 -17.12 7.24 33.87
CA GLY A 531 -18.46 7.41 33.29
C GLY A 531 -18.85 6.56 32.08
N ARG A 532 -18.02 5.63 31.58
CA ARG A 532 -18.45 4.65 30.56
C ARG A 532 -18.86 3.32 31.20
N GLU A 533 -20.07 2.86 30.91
CA GLU A 533 -20.55 1.50 31.26
C GLU A 533 -19.50 0.46 30.77
N GLU A 534 -19.11 -0.48 31.64
CA GLU A 534 -18.07 -1.48 31.35
C GLU A 534 -18.54 -2.44 30.24
N VAL A 535 -17.83 -2.46 29.10
CA VAL A 535 -18.15 -3.36 27.98
C VAL A 535 -17.64 -4.76 28.30
N THR A 536 -18.54 -5.75 28.30
CA THR A 536 -18.20 -7.14 28.61
C THR A 536 -18.55 -8.06 27.43
N ALA A 537 -17.66 -9.01 27.12
CA ALA A 537 -17.87 -10.03 26.09
C ALA A 537 -17.90 -11.42 26.74
N THR A 538 -19.08 -12.02 26.82
CA THR A 538 -19.30 -13.33 27.46
C THR A 538 -19.31 -14.44 26.40
N PRO A 539 -18.40 -15.44 26.47
CA PRO A 539 -18.41 -16.57 25.54
C PRO A 539 -19.73 -17.36 25.56
N LEU A 540 -20.27 -17.63 24.36
CA LEU A 540 -21.49 -18.42 24.16
C LEU A 540 -21.20 -19.84 23.67
N THR A 541 -19.91 -20.16 23.43
CA THR A 541 -19.46 -21.44 22.89
C THR A 541 -18.18 -21.88 23.59
N ALA A 542 -17.93 -23.19 23.65
CA ALA A 542 -16.75 -23.75 24.31
C ALA A 542 -15.42 -23.27 23.67
N PHE A 543 -15.39 -23.09 22.35
CA PHE A 543 -14.24 -22.55 21.63
C PHE A 543 -14.21 -21.01 21.61
N GLY A 544 -15.18 -20.35 22.26
CA GLY A 544 -15.21 -18.90 22.42
C GLY A 544 -15.31 -18.12 21.11
N PHE A 545 -15.84 -18.67 20.02
CA PHE A 545 -15.94 -17.95 18.73
C PHE A 545 -17.19 -17.08 18.61
N ALA A 546 -18.21 -17.35 19.43
CA ALA A 546 -19.43 -16.55 19.55
C ALA A 546 -19.49 -15.93 20.95
N VAL A 547 -19.81 -14.64 21.03
CA VAL A 547 -19.87 -13.90 22.30
C VAL A 547 -21.13 -13.07 22.40
N LYS A 548 -21.66 -12.95 23.62
CA LYS A 548 -22.66 -11.94 23.99
C LYS A 548 -21.92 -10.69 24.43
N VAL A 549 -22.25 -9.55 23.82
CA VAL A 549 -21.65 -8.26 24.16
C VAL A 549 -22.66 -7.43 24.94
N ASP A 550 -22.29 -7.03 26.15
CA ASP A 550 -23.05 -6.16 27.05
C ASP A 550 -22.27 -4.86 27.31
N GLY A 551 -22.94 -3.81 27.77
CA GLY A 551 -22.32 -2.51 28.11
C GLY A 551 -22.07 -1.57 26.92
N LEU A 552 -22.51 -1.93 25.71
CA LEU A 552 -22.40 -1.07 24.52
C LEU A 552 -23.79 -0.58 24.07
N ARG A 553 -24.05 0.73 24.15
CA ARG A 553 -25.29 1.33 23.60
C ARG A 553 -25.18 1.53 22.10
N LEU A 554 -25.90 0.73 21.33
CA LEU A 554 -25.89 0.72 19.87
C LEU A 554 -26.71 1.85 19.22
N SER A 555 -26.58 3.09 19.70
CA SER A 555 -27.28 4.23 19.09
C SER A 555 -26.64 4.64 17.75
N SER A 556 -27.31 5.50 16.98
CA SER A 556 -26.87 5.94 15.64
C SER A 556 -25.53 6.69 15.62
N VAL A 557 -24.97 7.04 16.78
CA VAL A 557 -23.67 7.70 16.92
C VAL A 557 -22.85 6.99 18.00
N LEU A 558 -22.14 5.93 17.60
CA LEU A 558 -21.06 5.36 18.42
C LEU A 558 -19.83 6.27 18.34
N ASP A 559 -19.14 6.47 19.46
CA ASP A 559 -17.84 7.15 19.44
C ASP A 559 -16.77 6.24 18.83
N ALA A 560 -15.69 6.85 18.34
CA ALA A 560 -14.61 6.14 17.63
C ALA A 560 -13.98 5.01 18.47
N GLY A 561 -13.89 5.16 19.79
CA GLY A 561 -13.36 4.11 20.68
C GLY A 561 -14.27 2.89 20.74
N SER A 562 -15.59 3.11 20.82
CA SER A 562 -16.61 2.05 20.81
C SER A 562 -16.64 1.29 19.48
N LEU A 563 -16.48 1.99 18.35
CA LEU A 563 -16.40 1.36 17.02
C LEU A 563 -15.12 0.54 16.85
N ALA A 564 -13.97 1.04 17.30
CA ALA A 564 -12.71 0.31 17.27
C ALA A 564 -12.79 -0.96 18.14
N LEU A 565 -13.34 -0.86 19.36
CA LEU A 565 -13.55 -2.03 20.21
C LEU A 565 -14.47 -3.06 19.56
N LEU A 566 -15.58 -2.60 18.95
CA LEU A 566 -16.50 -3.48 18.24
C LEU A 566 -15.83 -4.19 17.06
N ARG A 567 -14.98 -3.47 16.32
CA ARG A 567 -14.17 -4.04 15.23
C ARG A 567 -13.21 -5.11 15.75
N ASP A 568 -12.53 -4.86 16.85
CA ASP A 568 -11.59 -5.83 17.45
C ASP A 568 -12.33 -7.09 17.92
N LEU A 569 -13.49 -6.91 18.58
CA LEU A 569 -14.38 -8.02 18.93
C LEU A 569 -14.82 -8.80 17.68
N PHE A 570 -15.19 -8.12 16.60
CA PHE A 570 -15.62 -8.78 15.36
C PHE A 570 -14.49 -9.51 14.63
N GLU A 571 -13.26 -8.96 14.63
CA GLU A 571 -12.11 -9.65 14.05
C GLU A 571 -11.77 -10.89 14.89
N GLN A 572 -11.79 -10.76 16.22
CA GLN A 572 -11.49 -11.84 17.15
C GLN A 572 -12.56 -12.95 17.15
N TYR A 573 -13.85 -12.58 17.13
CA TYR A 573 -14.99 -13.49 17.30
C TYR A 573 -15.81 -13.57 16.02
N SER A 574 -16.12 -14.79 15.55
CA SER A 574 -16.91 -14.99 14.32
C SER A 574 -18.37 -14.52 14.44
N VAL A 575 -18.92 -14.46 15.66
CA VAL A 575 -20.31 -14.05 15.91
C VAL A 575 -20.41 -13.16 17.15
N LEU A 576 -21.01 -11.98 17.00
CA LEU A 576 -21.34 -11.08 18.10
C LEU A 576 -22.86 -11.04 18.30
N VAL A 577 -23.31 -11.16 19.55
CA VAL A 577 -24.72 -11.13 19.92
C VAL A 577 -24.98 -10.00 20.90
N PHE A 578 -25.93 -9.13 20.55
CA PHE A 578 -26.42 -8.06 21.41
C PHE A 578 -27.88 -8.37 21.73
N LYS A 579 -28.17 -8.60 23.01
CA LYS A 579 -29.55 -8.87 23.46
C LYS A 579 -30.33 -7.57 23.59
N SER A 580 -31.58 -7.56 23.12
CA SER A 580 -32.51 -6.43 23.27
C SER A 580 -32.00 -5.08 22.71
N ALA A 581 -31.15 -5.09 21.68
CA ALA A 581 -30.66 -3.88 21.01
C ALA A 581 -31.79 -3.00 20.45
N SER A 582 -32.89 -3.62 20.00
CA SER A 582 -34.14 -2.98 19.61
C SER A 582 -34.00 -1.89 18.53
N LEU A 583 -33.08 -2.10 17.58
CA LEU A 583 -32.82 -1.14 16.50
C LEU A 583 -33.95 -1.11 15.48
N THR A 584 -34.38 0.10 15.13
CA THR A 584 -35.21 0.33 13.94
C THR A 584 -34.41 0.07 12.66
N ASP A 585 -35.12 -0.04 11.53
CA ASP A 585 -34.51 -0.22 10.22
C ASP A 585 -33.49 0.91 9.90
N ASP A 586 -33.81 2.17 10.19
CA ASP A 586 -32.90 3.30 9.92
C ASP A 586 -31.70 3.34 10.89
N GLU A 587 -31.91 3.00 12.16
CA GLU A 587 -30.80 2.88 13.13
C GLU A 587 -29.87 1.73 12.78
N LEU A 588 -30.40 0.59 12.32
CA LEU A 588 -29.59 -0.53 11.84
C LEU A 588 -28.75 -0.13 10.64
N ILE A 589 -29.30 0.62 9.68
CA ILE A 589 -28.52 1.15 8.54
C ILE A 589 -27.45 2.13 9.03
N GLY A 590 -27.79 3.04 9.93
CA GLY A 590 -26.85 4.01 10.51
C GLY A 590 -25.67 3.32 11.21
N PHE A 591 -25.99 2.37 12.09
CA PHE A 591 -25.02 1.52 12.78
C PHE A 591 -24.17 0.72 11.79
N ALA A 592 -24.78 0.08 10.79
CA ALA A 592 -24.05 -0.69 9.79
C ALA A 592 -23.10 0.20 8.96
N ARG A 593 -23.46 1.45 8.67
CA ARG A 593 -22.57 2.42 7.99
C ARG A 593 -21.40 2.80 8.86
N ALA A 594 -21.64 3.12 10.14
CA ALA A 594 -20.59 3.46 11.08
C ALA A 594 -19.62 2.28 11.28
N PHE A 595 -20.15 1.06 11.42
CA PHE A 595 -19.35 -0.15 11.54
C PHE A 595 -18.59 -0.47 10.24
N ALA A 596 -19.20 -0.29 9.06
CA ALA A 596 -18.51 -0.48 7.79
C ALA A 596 -17.33 0.48 7.62
N ALA A 597 -17.40 1.70 8.15
CA ALA A 597 -16.33 2.69 8.07
C ALA A 597 -15.03 2.25 8.77
N GLU A 598 -15.09 1.30 9.70
CA GLU A 598 -13.92 0.70 10.36
C GLU A 598 -13.10 -0.22 9.44
N PHE A 599 -13.68 -0.65 8.32
CA PHE A 599 -13.06 -1.54 7.34
C PHE A 599 -12.79 -0.80 6.04
N ALA A 600 -11.52 -0.81 5.61
CA ALA A 600 -11.07 -0.06 4.44
C ALA A 600 -11.88 -0.43 3.18
N GLY A 601 -12.58 0.54 2.60
CA GLY A 601 -13.34 0.39 1.36
C GLY A 601 -14.66 -0.38 1.48
N ALA A 602 -15.06 -0.81 2.68
CA ALA A 602 -16.30 -1.56 2.90
C ALA A 602 -17.52 -0.67 2.70
N GLU A 603 -18.55 -1.21 2.04
CA GLU A 603 -19.78 -0.49 1.73
C GLU A 603 -20.99 -1.36 2.03
N LEU A 604 -22.14 -0.74 2.35
CA LEU A 604 -23.39 -1.47 2.49
C LEU A 604 -23.82 -2.07 1.14
N GLU A 605 -24.18 -3.35 1.15
CA GLU A 605 -24.66 -4.05 -0.03
C GLU A 605 -26.15 -3.74 -0.24
N ALA A 606 -26.51 -3.30 -1.45
CA ALA A 606 -27.91 -3.19 -1.84
C ALA A 606 -28.57 -4.57 -1.92
N SER A 607 -29.75 -4.70 -1.32
CA SER A 607 -30.60 -5.88 -1.32
C SER A 607 -31.34 -6.02 -2.66
N GLU A 608 -30.60 -6.26 -3.74
CA GLU A 608 -31.12 -6.37 -5.12
C GLU A 608 -31.39 -7.82 -5.57
N GLY A 609 -31.51 -8.76 -4.63
CA GLY A 609 -31.77 -10.17 -4.97
C GLY A 609 -33.13 -10.37 -5.66
N PRO A 610 -33.34 -11.51 -6.36
CA PRO A 610 -34.64 -11.86 -6.96
C PRO A 610 -35.79 -11.93 -5.94
N ALA A 611 -35.48 -12.06 -4.64
CA ALA A 611 -36.40 -11.98 -3.51
C ALA A 611 -36.70 -10.54 -3.02
N GLY A 612 -35.92 -9.54 -3.42
CA GLY A 612 -36.09 -8.11 -3.07
C GLY A 612 -36.98 -7.34 -4.06
N GLY A 613 -37.46 -7.99 -5.12
CA GLY A 613 -38.14 -7.36 -6.26
C GLY A 613 -39.55 -6.79 -6.02
N ARG A 614 -40.04 -6.68 -4.78
CA ARG A 614 -41.31 -5.98 -4.48
C ARG A 614 -41.13 -4.48 -4.18
N PHE A 615 -39.90 -3.97 -4.08
CA PHE A 615 -39.69 -2.52 -3.96
C PHE A 615 -39.92 -1.85 -5.32
N LYS A 616 -41.05 -1.15 -5.45
CA LYS A 616 -41.45 -0.37 -6.64
C LYS A 616 -40.31 0.60 -7.05
N LYS A 617 -40.20 0.86 -8.36
CA LYS A 617 -39.48 2.06 -8.88
C LYS A 617 -39.97 3.28 -8.09
N GLY A 618 -39.10 3.85 -7.25
CA GLY A 618 -39.43 4.97 -6.37
C GLY A 618 -39.13 4.77 -4.88
N SER A 619 -38.68 3.59 -4.42
CA SER A 619 -38.26 3.44 -3.02
C SER A 619 -37.04 4.31 -2.69
N SER A 620 -37.01 4.88 -1.49
CA SER A 620 -35.90 5.69 -1.00
C SER A 620 -34.59 4.88 -1.01
N SER A 621 -33.46 5.59 -0.98
CA SER A 621 -32.12 4.97 -0.91
C SER A 621 -31.95 4.04 0.30
N SER A 622 -32.66 4.27 1.40
CA SER A 622 -32.56 3.48 2.64
C SER A 622 -33.27 2.14 2.53
N THR A 623 -34.45 2.07 1.90
CA THR A 623 -35.23 0.82 1.78
C THR A 623 -34.50 -0.26 0.97
N ARG A 624 -33.59 0.12 0.08
CA ARG A 624 -32.79 -0.82 -0.73
C ARG A 624 -31.66 -1.50 0.05
N LEU A 625 -31.28 -1.00 1.23
CA LEU A 625 -30.18 -1.55 2.02
C LEU A 625 -30.63 -2.63 3.01
N ILE A 626 -31.94 -2.78 3.23
CA ILE A 626 -32.50 -3.75 4.16
C ILE A 626 -33.10 -4.94 3.40
N GLY A 627 -32.58 -6.13 3.69
CA GLY A 627 -33.21 -7.39 3.37
C GLY A 627 -34.23 -7.77 4.44
N ARG A 628 -35.49 -7.97 4.07
CA ARG A 628 -36.52 -8.50 4.99
C ARG A 628 -36.71 -9.99 4.75
N ILE A 629 -36.28 -10.82 5.68
CA ILE A 629 -36.50 -12.26 5.67
C ILE A 629 -37.77 -12.55 6.47
N ALA A 630 -38.93 -12.54 5.79
CA ALA A 630 -40.24 -12.74 6.40
C ALA A 630 -41.08 -13.84 5.73
N ASN A 631 -42.04 -14.42 6.43
CA ASN A 631 -43.04 -15.33 5.86
C ASN A 631 -44.42 -14.70 5.64
N PHE A 632 -44.55 -13.38 5.82
CA PHE A 632 -45.79 -12.65 5.63
C PHE A 632 -45.55 -11.39 4.78
N ASP A 633 -46.61 -10.87 4.18
CA ASP A 633 -46.57 -9.61 3.44
C ASP A 633 -46.73 -8.43 4.42
N ALA A 634 -45.81 -7.47 4.37
CA ALA A 634 -45.77 -6.36 5.33
C ALA A 634 -46.92 -5.35 5.16
N THR A 635 -47.56 -5.30 3.98
CA THR A 635 -48.67 -4.37 3.71
C THR A 635 -50.00 -4.97 4.15
N THR A 636 -50.23 -6.24 3.85
CA THR A 636 -51.49 -6.94 4.19
C THR A 636 -51.44 -7.58 5.58
N GLY A 637 -50.25 -7.86 6.09
CA GLY A 637 -50.07 -8.62 7.33
C GLY A 637 -50.40 -10.11 7.22
N CYS A 638 -50.78 -10.61 6.04
CA CYS A 638 -51.14 -12.02 5.84
C CYS A 638 -49.90 -12.89 5.61
N ILE A 639 -49.93 -14.11 6.16
CA ILE A 639 -48.88 -15.11 5.92
C ILE A 639 -48.95 -15.55 4.45
N LEU A 640 -47.78 -15.66 3.81
CA LEU A 640 -47.66 -16.06 2.42
C LEU A 640 -48.04 -17.54 2.26
N ALA A 641 -48.69 -17.87 1.15
CA ALA A 641 -49.01 -19.25 0.82
C ALA A 641 -47.74 -20.09 0.71
N SER A 642 -47.82 -21.38 1.07
CA SER A 642 -46.66 -22.29 1.12
C SER A 642 -45.96 -22.48 -0.23
N ASP A 643 -46.67 -22.26 -1.33
CA ASP A 643 -46.17 -22.36 -2.70
C ASP A 643 -45.66 -21.01 -3.27
N ASP A 644 -45.71 -19.93 -2.48
CA ASP A 644 -45.28 -18.60 -2.88
C ASP A 644 -43.81 -18.61 -3.35
N ARG A 645 -43.58 -17.96 -4.49
CA ARG A 645 -42.28 -17.91 -5.15
C ARG A 645 -41.17 -17.34 -4.25
N LEU A 646 -41.51 -16.38 -3.38
CA LEU A 646 -40.58 -15.75 -2.44
C LEU A 646 -40.14 -16.73 -1.35
N LEU A 647 -41.07 -17.52 -0.81
CA LEU A 647 -40.75 -18.58 0.16
C LEU A 647 -39.86 -19.64 -0.48
N LYS A 648 -40.15 -20.07 -1.71
CA LYS A 648 -39.30 -21.01 -2.48
C LYS A 648 -37.88 -20.48 -2.69
N LEU A 649 -37.73 -19.20 -3.03
CA LEU A 649 -36.41 -18.56 -3.16
C LEU A 649 -35.66 -18.46 -1.82
N ARG A 650 -36.39 -18.27 -0.72
CA ARG A 650 -35.83 -18.16 0.64
C ARG A 650 -35.55 -19.51 1.30
N ALA A 651 -36.11 -20.60 0.80
CA ALA A 651 -35.85 -21.95 1.30
C ALA A 651 -34.34 -22.30 1.32
N GLY A 652 -33.56 -21.72 0.38
CA GLY A 652 -32.11 -21.86 0.37
C GLY A 652 -31.43 -21.35 1.65
N ASN A 653 -32.02 -20.40 2.38
CA ASN A 653 -31.48 -19.88 3.64
C ASN A 653 -31.50 -20.94 4.77
N GLY A 654 -32.22 -22.05 4.58
CA GLY A 654 -32.16 -23.22 5.45
C GLY A 654 -30.96 -24.14 5.20
N LEU A 655 -30.19 -23.90 4.12
CA LEU A 655 -28.95 -24.61 3.82
C LEU A 655 -27.75 -23.81 4.31
N TRP A 656 -26.69 -24.47 4.77
CA TRP A 656 -25.45 -23.82 5.21
C TRP A 656 -24.82 -22.99 4.11
N HIS A 657 -24.73 -21.67 4.31
CA HIS A 657 -24.26 -20.73 3.31
C HIS A 657 -23.42 -19.61 3.89
N ILE A 658 -22.72 -18.93 2.98
CA ILE A 658 -22.00 -17.68 3.23
C ILE A 658 -22.67 -16.63 2.35
N ASP A 659 -23.09 -15.53 2.95
CA ASP A 659 -23.81 -14.48 2.25
C ASP A 659 -22.98 -13.88 1.11
N SER A 660 -23.63 -13.74 -0.05
CA SER A 660 -23.04 -13.12 -1.24
C SER A 660 -21.72 -13.74 -1.72
N SER A 661 -21.35 -14.95 -1.27
CA SER A 661 -20.09 -15.61 -1.69
C SER A 661 -20.02 -15.93 -3.20
N PHE A 662 -21.16 -15.93 -3.89
CA PHE A 662 -21.24 -16.03 -5.35
C PHE A 662 -20.96 -14.71 -6.09
N LYS A 663 -20.61 -13.63 -5.38
CA LYS A 663 -20.15 -12.36 -5.95
C LYS A 663 -18.63 -12.29 -5.88
N VAL A 664 -18.05 -11.50 -6.79
CA VAL A 664 -16.61 -11.18 -6.79
C VAL A 664 -16.22 -10.50 -5.47
N MET A 665 -17.05 -9.56 -5.00
CA MET A 665 -16.95 -8.97 -3.66
C MET A 665 -18.00 -9.64 -2.76
N PRO A 666 -17.60 -10.60 -1.91
CA PRO A 666 -18.51 -11.26 -1.00
C PRO A 666 -18.92 -10.30 0.14
N ALA A 667 -19.91 -10.71 0.94
CA ALA A 667 -20.22 -9.99 2.15
C ALA A 667 -19.07 -10.18 3.17
N LEU A 668 -18.61 -9.09 3.77
CA LEU A 668 -17.75 -9.07 4.95
C LEU A 668 -18.56 -9.52 6.17
N ALA A 669 -19.70 -8.86 6.40
CA ALA A 669 -20.51 -9.05 7.59
C ALA A 669 -22.00 -9.04 7.26
N SER A 670 -22.77 -9.79 8.04
CA SER A 670 -24.23 -9.80 8.02
C SER A 670 -24.75 -9.38 9.39
N LEU A 671 -25.50 -8.28 9.44
CA LEU A 671 -26.10 -7.72 10.64
C LEU A 671 -27.60 -8.02 10.61
N MET A 672 -28.08 -8.80 11.57
CA MET A 672 -29.44 -9.35 11.59
C MET A 672 -30.18 -8.94 12.86
N VAL A 673 -31.37 -8.36 12.70
CA VAL A 673 -32.24 -7.97 13.81
C VAL A 673 -33.51 -8.83 13.81
N GLY A 674 -33.83 -9.43 14.97
CA GLY A 674 -35.06 -10.18 15.16
C GLY A 674 -36.25 -9.27 15.44
N ASN A 675 -37.03 -8.91 14.42
CA ASN A 675 -38.20 -8.03 14.60
C ASN A 675 -39.44 -8.78 15.07
N VAL A 676 -39.76 -9.90 14.39
CA VAL A 676 -40.87 -10.78 14.75
C VAL A 676 -40.29 -12.17 14.88
N VAL A 677 -40.31 -12.72 16.09
CA VAL A 677 -39.62 -13.97 16.43
C VAL A 677 -40.64 -15.07 16.70
N VAL A 678 -40.22 -16.30 16.44
CA VAL A 678 -41.01 -17.50 16.74
C VAL A 678 -41.02 -17.71 18.26
N PRO A 679 -42.17 -18.06 18.88
CA PRO A 679 -42.21 -18.33 20.32
C PRO A 679 -41.20 -19.42 20.72
N PRO A 680 -40.51 -19.28 21.87
CA PRO A 680 -39.53 -20.26 22.34
C PRO A 680 -40.06 -21.70 22.31
N GLY A 681 -39.20 -22.66 21.94
CA GLY A 681 -39.55 -24.08 21.84
C GLY A 681 -40.20 -24.51 20.52
N ASN A 682 -40.51 -23.58 19.61
CA ASN A 682 -41.11 -23.91 18.30
C ASN A 682 -40.09 -23.95 17.14
N GLY A 683 -38.80 -23.77 17.42
CA GLY A 683 -37.73 -23.70 16.41
C GLY A 683 -37.50 -22.28 15.89
N GLY A 684 -36.99 -22.15 14.66
CA GLY A 684 -36.78 -20.85 14.02
C GLY A 684 -35.47 -20.16 14.42
N GLU A 685 -34.57 -20.88 15.08
CA GLU A 685 -33.22 -20.43 15.44
C GLU A 685 -32.39 -20.13 14.18
N THR A 686 -31.33 -19.34 14.35
CA THR A 686 -30.26 -19.25 13.35
C THR A 686 -29.04 -19.97 13.88
N GLU A 687 -28.47 -20.88 13.10
CA GLU A 687 -27.24 -21.58 13.43
C GLU A 687 -26.06 -20.97 12.68
N PHE A 688 -24.95 -20.82 13.40
CA PHE A 688 -23.68 -20.28 12.92
C PHE A 688 -22.58 -21.28 13.20
N ALA A 689 -21.81 -21.68 12.19
CA ALA A 689 -20.67 -22.57 12.36
C ALA A 689 -19.36 -21.85 12.02
N SER A 690 -18.42 -21.82 12.97
CA SER A 690 -17.12 -21.16 12.76
C SER A 690 -16.23 -22.01 11.88
N SER A 691 -16.01 -21.55 10.66
CA SER A 691 -15.09 -22.19 9.73
C SER A 691 -13.62 -21.93 10.07
N ARG A 692 -13.34 -20.98 10.97
CA ARG A 692 -12.02 -20.72 11.57
C ARG A 692 -11.65 -21.80 12.58
N VAL A 693 -12.52 -22.06 13.56
CA VAL A 693 -12.30 -23.13 14.55
C VAL A 693 -12.26 -24.50 13.86
N ALA A 694 -13.15 -24.72 12.88
CA ALA A 694 -13.14 -25.94 12.08
C ALA A 694 -11.83 -26.14 11.31
N PHE A 695 -11.26 -25.07 10.72
CA PHE A 695 -9.97 -25.16 10.04
C PHE A 695 -8.82 -25.49 11.00
N SER A 696 -8.78 -24.83 12.17
CA SER A 696 -7.76 -25.10 13.20
C SER A 696 -7.82 -26.53 13.74
N ALA A 697 -8.97 -27.21 13.65
CA ALA A 697 -9.16 -28.60 14.05
C ALA A 697 -8.72 -29.63 12.98
N LEU A 698 -8.33 -29.20 11.77
CA LEU A 698 -7.76 -30.08 10.75
C LEU A 698 -6.31 -30.42 11.07
N THR A 699 -5.85 -31.57 10.57
CA THR A 699 -4.42 -31.95 10.68
C THR A 699 -3.53 -30.97 9.90
N PRO A 700 -2.24 -30.78 10.27
CA PRO A 700 -1.34 -29.91 9.52
C PRO A 700 -1.22 -30.28 8.03
N ALA A 701 -1.29 -31.57 7.71
CA ALA A 701 -1.28 -32.06 6.34
C ALA A 701 -2.54 -31.62 5.56
N GLU A 702 -3.73 -31.79 6.14
CA GLU A 702 -4.97 -31.31 5.53
C GLU A 702 -4.99 -29.78 5.40
N GLN A 703 -4.49 -29.04 6.40
CA GLN A 703 -4.37 -27.59 6.31
C GLN A 703 -3.49 -27.17 5.13
N HIS A 704 -2.35 -27.86 4.91
CA HIS A 704 -1.44 -27.56 3.81
C HIS A 704 -2.03 -27.90 2.45
N GLU A 705 -2.74 -29.03 2.33
CA GLU A 705 -3.41 -29.46 1.10
C GLU A 705 -4.47 -28.45 0.64
N LEU A 706 -5.22 -27.88 1.59
CA LEU A 706 -6.33 -26.98 1.29
C LEU A 706 -5.91 -25.53 1.03
N ASP A 707 -4.76 -25.06 1.55
CA ASP A 707 -4.36 -23.64 1.61
C ASP A 707 -4.27 -22.96 0.23
N ARG A 708 -4.00 -23.74 -0.84
CA ARG A 708 -3.79 -23.22 -2.20
C ARG A 708 -4.96 -23.46 -3.16
N LEU A 709 -6.02 -24.13 -2.71
CA LEU A 709 -7.12 -24.49 -3.58
C LEU A 709 -8.03 -23.29 -3.86
N LEU A 710 -8.44 -23.14 -5.12
CA LEU A 710 -9.45 -22.17 -5.56
C LEU A 710 -10.79 -22.87 -5.71
N CYS A 711 -11.85 -22.28 -5.17
CA CYS A 711 -13.22 -22.77 -5.27
C CYS A 711 -14.10 -21.81 -6.06
N VAL A 712 -15.03 -22.38 -6.83
CA VAL A 712 -15.97 -21.62 -7.67
C VAL A 712 -17.34 -21.57 -7.00
N HIS A 713 -17.78 -20.37 -6.63
CA HIS A 713 -19.09 -20.09 -6.06
C HIS A 713 -20.09 -19.68 -7.14
N ASP A 714 -21.09 -20.52 -7.40
CA ASP A 714 -22.09 -20.30 -8.46
C ASP A 714 -23.50 -20.26 -7.87
N PHE A 715 -24.19 -19.13 -8.07
CA PHE A 715 -25.57 -18.97 -7.60
C PHE A 715 -26.54 -19.92 -8.33
N ARG A 716 -26.31 -20.21 -9.62
CA ARG A 716 -27.12 -21.14 -10.42
C ARG A 716 -27.06 -22.55 -9.86
N TYR A 717 -25.85 -22.99 -9.49
CA TYR A 717 -25.64 -24.28 -8.83
C TYR A 717 -26.48 -24.35 -7.54
N SER A 718 -26.39 -23.33 -6.69
CA SER A 718 -27.12 -23.32 -5.42
C SER A 718 -28.65 -23.25 -5.54
N LEU A 719 -29.19 -22.66 -6.62
CA LEU A 719 -30.64 -22.66 -6.88
C LEU A 719 -31.14 -24.01 -7.38
N GLY A 720 -30.30 -24.76 -8.11
CA GLY A 720 -30.59 -26.15 -8.46
C GLY A 720 -30.75 -27.03 -7.23
N LEU A 721 -30.03 -26.75 -6.13
CA LEU A 721 -30.17 -27.48 -4.87
C LEU A 721 -31.53 -27.27 -4.18
N THR A 722 -32.25 -26.18 -4.49
CA THR A 722 -33.56 -25.85 -3.90
C THR A 722 -34.73 -26.14 -4.85
N GLY A 723 -34.48 -26.82 -5.98
CA GLY A 723 -35.51 -27.17 -6.96
C GLY A 723 -36.06 -25.99 -7.78
N CYS A 724 -35.39 -24.83 -7.79
CA CYS A 724 -35.83 -23.64 -8.52
C CYS A 724 -35.26 -23.62 -9.95
N SER A 725 -36.11 -23.38 -10.97
CA SER A 725 -35.67 -23.37 -12.38
C SER A 725 -34.86 -22.12 -12.76
N ALA A 726 -33.75 -22.31 -13.49
CA ALA A 726 -32.68 -21.34 -13.72
C ALA A 726 -32.99 -20.18 -14.70
N ARG A 727 -34.27 -19.86 -14.96
CA ARG A 727 -34.71 -19.00 -16.08
C ARG A 727 -34.37 -17.50 -15.97
N PHE A 728 -33.47 -17.07 -15.07
CA PHE A 728 -33.21 -15.65 -14.76
C PHE A 728 -31.73 -15.23 -14.61
N LEU A 729 -30.75 -16.10 -14.88
CA LEU A 729 -29.37 -15.92 -14.35
C LEU A 729 -28.32 -15.46 -15.38
N ARG A 730 -28.63 -14.45 -16.21
CA ARG A 730 -27.66 -13.80 -17.11
C ARG A 730 -26.79 -12.71 -16.44
N ARG A 731 -26.99 -12.41 -15.15
CA ARG A 731 -26.43 -11.22 -14.47
C ARG A 731 -25.44 -11.49 -13.33
N LEU A 732 -25.17 -12.75 -12.98
CA LEU A 732 -24.24 -13.11 -11.90
C LEU A 732 -23.31 -14.23 -12.38
N PRO A 733 -22.12 -13.91 -12.91
CA PRO A 733 -21.13 -14.93 -13.25
C PRO A 733 -20.63 -15.65 -11.98
N PRO A 734 -20.16 -16.91 -12.08
CA PRO A 734 -19.55 -17.60 -10.95
C PRO A 734 -18.34 -16.83 -10.41
N ALA A 735 -18.22 -16.75 -9.09
CA ALA A 735 -17.10 -16.09 -8.43
C ALA A 735 -16.04 -17.11 -7.99
N ARG A 736 -14.76 -16.75 -8.14
CA ARG A 736 -13.63 -17.55 -7.69
C ARG A 736 -13.13 -17.02 -6.36
N HIS A 737 -12.95 -17.90 -5.38
CA HIS A 737 -12.41 -17.56 -4.05
C HIS A 737 -11.37 -18.60 -3.65
N PHE A 738 -10.40 -18.21 -2.82
CA PHE A 738 -9.57 -19.21 -2.14
C PHE A 738 -10.43 -20.00 -1.16
N LEU A 739 -10.25 -21.32 -1.17
CA LEU A 739 -10.94 -22.23 -0.26
C LEU A 739 -10.54 -21.97 1.20
N VAL A 740 -9.28 -21.56 1.43
CA VAL A 740 -8.78 -21.08 2.71
C VAL A 740 -8.56 -19.58 2.61
N ARG A 741 -9.26 -18.81 3.45
CA ARG A 741 -9.08 -17.37 3.55
C ARG A 741 -8.21 -17.04 4.75
N HIS A 742 -7.45 -15.97 4.62
CA HIS A 742 -6.60 -15.43 5.67
C HIS A 742 -7.23 -14.12 6.17
N THR A 743 -7.57 -14.07 7.46
CA THR A 743 -8.06 -12.87 8.16
C THR A 743 -7.08 -12.49 9.27
N PRO A 744 -7.18 -11.26 9.85
CA PRO A 744 -6.32 -10.85 10.97
C PRO A 744 -6.30 -11.85 12.14
N ALA A 745 -7.41 -12.56 12.35
CA ALA A 745 -7.56 -13.55 13.41
C ALA A 745 -7.30 -15.01 12.99
N GLY A 746 -6.78 -15.23 11.77
CA GLY A 746 -6.27 -16.52 11.32
C GLY A 746 -6.91 -17.04 10.03
N ARG A 747 -6.75 -18.35 9.81
CA ARG A 747 -7.21 -19.02 8.60
C ARG A 747 -8.62 -19.59 8.77
N SER A 748 -9.45 -19.52 7.73
CA SER A 748 -10.83 -20.03 7.73
C SER A 748 -11.19 -20.72 6.43
N LEU A 749 -12.06 -21.73 6.50
CA LEU A 749 -12.62 -22.38 5.31
C LEU A 749 -13.74 -21.51 4.71
N PHE A 750 -13.68 -21.26 3.41
CA PHE A 750 -14.65 -20.44 2.68
C PHE A 750 -15.43 -21.30 1.68
N ALA A 751 -16.23 -22.22 2.22
CA ALA A 751 -17.10 -23.09 1.44
C ALA A 751 -18.48 -23.18 2.10
N GLY A 752 -19.52 -23.27 1.27
CA GLY A 752 -20.91 -23.42 1.68
C GLY A 752 -21.77 -23.84 0.49
N ARG A 753 -23.10 -23.69 0.53
CA ARG A 753 -23.99 -24.16 -0.55
C ARG A 753 -23.68 -23.58 -1.93
N HIS A 754 -23.09 -22.40 -1.99
CA HIS A 754 -22.74 -21.73 -3.24
C HIS A 754 -21.47 -22.30 -3.88
N CYS A 755 -20.59 -22.91 -3.08
CA CYS A 755 -19.35 -23.53 -3.54
C CYS A 755 -19.66 -24.77 -4.39
N SER A 756 -19.44 -24.66 -5.68
CA SER A 756 -19.90 -25.62 -6.69
C SER A 756 -18.87 -26.69 -7.04
N HIS A 757 -17.59 -26.33 -7.10
CA HIS A 757 -16.45 -27.20 -7.39
C HIS A 757 -15.12 -26.48 -7.08
N ILE A 758 -14.04 -27.26 -7.05
CA ILE A 758 -12.66 -26.78 -6.93
C ILE A 758 -12.06 -26.64 -8.33
N GLU A 759 -11.45 -25.50 -8.62
CA GLU A 759 -10.79 -25.23 -9.90
C GLU A 759 -9.51 -26.06 -10.02
N GLY A 760 -9.27 -26.62 -11.21
CA GLY A 760 -8.14 -27.52 -11.46
C GLY A 760 -8.35 -28.98 -11.03
N MET A 761 -9.49 -29.33 -10.41
CA MET A 761 -9.83 -30.71 -10.04
C MET A 761 -10.96 -31.27 -10.93
N PRO A 762 -11.00 -32.60 -11.16
CA PRO A 762 -12.18 -33.25 -11.75
C PRO A 762 -13.45 -32.91 -10.96
N LEU A 763 -14.54 -32.59 -11.67
CA LEU A 763 -15.77 -32.04 -11.07
C LEU A 763 -16.32 -32.91 -9.93
N GLN A 764 -16.30 -34.25 -10.11
CA GLN A 764 -16.77 -35.21 -9.10
C GLN A 764 -15.92 -35.18 -7.83
N SER A 765 -14.59 -35.18 -7.99
CA SER A 765 -13.61 -35.14 -6.89
C SER A 765 -13.67 -33.81 -6.15
N GLY A 766 -13.69 -32.68 -6.87
CA GLY A 766 -13.81 -31.35 -6.27
C GLY A 766 -15.10 -31.19 -5.47
N ARG A 767 -16.24 -31.70 -5.98
CA ARG A 767 -17.51 -31.73 -5.25
C ARG A 767 -17.49 -32.67 -4.05
N ALA A 768 -16.80 -33.80 -4.13
CA ALA A 768 -16.62 -34.69 -2.99
C ALA A 768 -15.82 -34.02 -1.86
N LEU A 769 -14.76 -33.29 -2.21
CA LEU A 769 -13.97 -32.52 -1.25
C LEU A 769 -14.81 -31.42 -0.58
N ILE A 770 -15.58 -30.65 -1.34
CA ILE A 770 -16.49 -29.62 -0.78
C ILE A 770 -17.52 -30.26 0.17
N ARG A 771 -18.07 -31.44 -0.16
CA ARG A 771 -18.97 -32.17 0.75
C ARG A 771 -18.26 -32.61 2.03
N LYS A 772 -17.02 -33.09 1.95
CA LYS A 772 -16.20 -33.45 3.13
C LYS A 772 -15.99 -32.21 4.02
N ILE A 773 -15.61 -31.08 3.42
CA ILE A 773 -15.37 -29.81 4.12
C ILE A 773 -16.64 -29.28 4.79
N ASN A 774 -17.76 -29.22 4.05
CA ASN A 774 -19.03 -28.76 4.61
C ASN A 774 -19.47 -29.67 5.77
N LYS A 775 -19.35 -31.01 5.63
CA LYS A 775 -19.65 -31.96 6.70
C LYS A 775 -18.77 -31.74 7.94
N HIS A 776 -17.50 -31.37 7.76
CA HIS A 776 -16.57 -31.06 8.85
C HIS A 776 -16.92 -29.74 9.55
N VAL A 777 -17.11 -28.65 8.79
CA VAL A 777 -17.41 -27.32 9.34
C VAL A 777 -18.74 -27.32 10.09
N THR A 778 -19.72 -28.11 9.68
CA THR A 778 -21.07 -28.12 10.27
C THR A 778 -21.25 -29.19 11.36
N GLN A 779 -20.16 -29.61 12.02
CA GLN A 779 -20.25 -30.48 13.19
C GLN A 779 -20.75 -29.69 14.41
N GLU A 780 -21.54 -30.34 15.28
CA GLU A 780 -22.14 -29.73 16.49
C GLU A 780 -21.16 -28.92 17.34
N ARG A 781 -19.93 -29.41 17.50
CA ARG A 781 -18.88 -28.74 18.29
C ARG A 781 -18.44 -27.38 17.75
N PHE A 782 -18.72 -27.08 16.48
CA PHE A 782 -18.39 -25.80 15.83
C PHE A 782 -19.60 -24.87 15.69
N ILE A 783 -20.78 -25.28 16.17
CA ILE A 783 -22.05 -24.57 15.96
C ILE A 783 -22.45 -23.77 17.20
N TYR A 784 -22.79 -22.50 16.98
CA TYR A 784 -23.57 -21.67 17.89
C TYR A 784 -25.02 -21.59 17.39
N ARG A 785 -25.98 -21.85 18.29
CA ARG A 785 -27.41 -21.75 18.02
C ARG A 785 -27.97 -20.50 18.67
N HIS A 786 -28.45 -19.55 17.87
CA HIS A 786 -29.08 -18.36 18.39
C HIS A 786 -30.60 -18.52 18.43
N SER A 787 -31.13 -18.63 19.65
CA SER A 787 -32.56 -18.50 19.93
C SER A 787 -32.92 -17.02 20.02
N TRP A 788 -33.70 -16.57 19.05
CA TRP A 788 -34.07 -15.17 18.86
C TRP A 788 -35.03 -14.68 19.94
N SER A 789 -34.70 -13.55 20.55
CA SER A 789 -35.65 -12.67 21.24
C SER A 789 -35.94 -11.45 20.36
N ALA A 790 -37.13 -10.86 20.50
CA ALA A 790 -37.45 -9.63 19.78
C ALA A 790 -36.45 -8.52 20.17
N GLY A 791 -35.89 -7.85 19.16
CA GLY A 791 -34.89 -6.80 19.35
C GLY A 791 -33.43 -7.28 19.42
N ASP A 792 -33.16 -8.58 19.39
CA ASP A 792 -31.79 -9.09 19.33
C ASP A 792 -31.10 -8.64 18.02
N LEU A 793 -29.83 -8.25 18.13
CA LEU A 793 -28.93 -8.03 17.01
C LEU A 793 -27.83 -9.09 17.00
N VAL A 794 -27.64 -9.74 15.86
CA VAL A 794 -26.53 -10.67 15.63
C VAL A 794 -25.66 -10.16 14.47
N ILE A 795 -24.37 -10.05 14.70
CA ILE A 795 -23.37 -9.71 13.69
C ILE A 795 -22.54 -10.96 13.39
N CYS A 796 -22.50 -11.36 12.13
CA CYS A 796 -21.78 -12.55 11.67
C CYS A 796 -20.65 -12.17 10.71
N ASP A 797 -19.42 -12.67 10.96
CA ASP A 797 -18.29 -12.56 10.05
C ASP A 797 -18.40 -13.61 8.94
N ASN A 798 -18.84 -13.19 7.75
CA ASN A 798 -19.01 -14.08 6.60
C ASN A 798 -17.68 -14.63 6.04
N ARG A 799 -16.53 -14.05 6.42
CA ARG A 799 -15.20 -14.58 6.03
C ARG A 799 -14.86 -15.86 6.78
N SER A 800 -15.47 -16.07 7.95
CA SER A 800 -15.08 -17.11 8.91
C SER A 800 -16.26 -17.90 9.49
N CYS A 801 -17.46 -17.73 8.93
CA CYS A 801 -18.68 -18.36 9.41
C CYS A 801 -19.58 -18.81 8.25
N VAL A 802 -20.13 -20.01 8.35
CA VAL A 802 -21.28 -20.46 7.55
C VAL A 802 -22.51 -20.46 8.44
N HIS A 803 -23.67 -20.11 7.89
CA HIS A 803 -24.90 -20.04 8.69
C HIS A 803 -26.13 -20.59 7.97
N ARG A 804 -27.19 -20.88 8.74
CA ARG A 804 -28.50 -21.27 8.22
C ARG A 804 -29.62 -20.90 9.19
N GLY A 805 -30.82 -20.65 8.65
CA GLY A 805 -32.05 -20.57 9.45
C GLY A 805 -32.67 -21.96 9.65
N ARG A 806 -33.11 -22.28 10.86
CA ARG A 806 -33.86 -23.51 11.12
C ARG A 806 -35.34 -23.33 10.78
N SER A 807 -35.97 -24.44 10.40
CA SER A 807 -37.44 -24.52 10.32
C SER A 807 -38.07 -24.30 11.69
N TRP A 808 -39.33 -23.86 11.70
CA TRP A 808 -40.15 -23.77 12.89
C TRP A 808 -41.51 -24.45 12.67
N ARG A 809 -42.21 -24.75 13.76
CA ARG A 809 -43.55 -25.34 13.75
C ARG A 809 -44.59 -24.33 13.27
N ASN A 810 -45.59 -24.80 12.54
CA ASN A 810 -46.74 -24.02 12.04
C ASN A 810 -46.35 -22.70 11.33
N PRO A 811 -45.49 -22.74 10.29
CA PRO A 811 -45.05 -21.55 9.57
C PRO A 811 -46.17 -20.83 8.80
N ASP A 812 -47.31 -21.48 8.62
CA ASP A 812 -48.57 -20.98 8.08
C ASP A 812 -49.40 -20.18 9.11
N GLN A 813 -49.08 -20.30 10.41
CA GLN A 813 -49.79 -19.64 11.51
C GLN A 813 -48.90 -18.65 12.29
N ILE A 814 -47.59 -18.91 12.34
CA ILE A 814 -46.63 -18.11 13.11
C ILE A 814 -45.82 -17.20 12.18
N LYS A 815 -45.95 -15.89 12.39
CA LYS A 815 -45.15 -14.88 11.69
C LYS A 815 -43.71 -14.87 12.18
N ARG A 816 -42.78 -14.65 11.26
CA ARG A 816 -41.36 -14.42 11.53
C ARG A 816 -40.82 -13.35 10.59
N GLN A 817 -40.02 -12.43 11.11
CA GLN A 817 -39.30 -11.42 10.34
C GLN A 817 -37.93 -11.15 10.96
N ILE A 818 -36.89 -11.25 10.13
CA ILE A 818 -35.54 -10.75 10.41
C ILE A 818 -35.20 -9.66 9.40
N SER A 819 -34.83 -8.47 9.88
CA SER A 819 -34.19 -7.44 9.07
C SER A 819 -32.69 -7.73 8.98
N LEU A 820 -32.13 -7.66 7.77
CA LEU A 820 -30.74 -7.96 7.46
C LEU A 820 -30.11 -6.79 6.71
N VAL A 821 -28.97 -6.29 7.20
CA VAL A 821 -28.06 -5.42 6.46
C VAL A 821 -26.76 -6.16 6.23
N LYS A 822 -26.24 -6.10 5.01
CA LYS A 822 -24.97 -6.73 4.65
C LYS A 822 -23.93 -5.66 4.37
N ILE A 823 -22.73 -5.89 4.85
CA ILE A 823 -21.56 -5.09 4.54
C ILE A 823 -20.75 -5.89 3.54
N ALA A 824 -20.52 -5.35 2.35
CA ALA A 824 -19.63 -5.96 1.37
C ALA A 824 -18.17 -5.75 1.80
N GLU A 825 -17.32 -6.73 1.49
CA GLU A 825 -15.88 -6.55 1.66
C GLU A 825 -15.41 -5.30 0.94
N GLY A 826 -14.42 -4.68 1.55
CA GLY A 826 -13.82 -3.50 1.00
C GLY A 826 -13.34 -3.74 -0.40
N ARG A 827 -13.74 -2.86 -1.31
CA ARG A 827 -13.02 -2.73 -2.58
C ARG A 827 -11.57 -2.50 -2.19
N ASN A 828 -10.68 -3.47 -2.46
CA ASN A 828 -9.25 -3.17 -2.59
C ASN A 828 -9.18 -1.82 -3.31
N GLU A 829 -8.37 -0.87 -2.83
CA GLU A 829 -8.34 0.53 -3.33
C GLU A 829 -8.40 0.65 -4.87
N VAL A 830 -7.91 -0.39 -5.55
CA VAL A 830 -8.28 -0.84 -6.90
C VAL A 830 -9.70 -0.45 -7.36
N ALA A 831 -10.79 -0.84 -6.70
CA ALA A 831 -12.15 -0.69 -7.23
C ALA A 831 -12.87 0.64 -6.91
N SER A 832 -12.36 1.44 -5.95
CA SER A 832 -12.73 2.86 -5.82
C SER A 832 -12.01 3.67 -6.91
N ASP A 833 -10.75 3.33 -7.19
CA ASP A 833 -10.00 3.80 -8.34
C ASP A 833 -10.71 3.41 -9.64
N PHE A 834 -11.30 2.21 -9.79
CA PHE A 834 -12.06 1.83 -11.00
C PHE A 834 -13.34 2.66 -11.23
N ARG A 835 -14.07 3.12 -10.20
CA ARG A 835 -15.25 4.00 -10.41
C ARG A 835 -14.83 5.40 -10.83
N SER A 836 -13.80 5.94 -10.17
CA SER A 836 -13.15 7.19 -10.57
C SER A 836 -12.54 7.08 -11.98
N CYS A 837 -11.97 5.92 -12.32
CA CYS A 837 -11.38 5.63 -13.63
C CYS A 837 -12.42 5.36 -14.72
N ARG A 838 -13.57 4.72 -14.44
CA ARG A 838 -14.68 4.63 -15.41
C ARG A 838 -15.26 5.99 -15.70
N SER A 839 -15.37 6.86 -14.69
CA SER A 839 -15.71 8.27 -14.90
C SER A 839 -14.65 8.95 -15.76
N LEU A 840 -13.36 8.77 -15.45
CA LEU A 840 -12.24 9.35 -16.19
C LEU A 840 -12.15 8.85 -17.65
N LEU A 841 -12.40 7.57 -17.91
CA LEU A 841 -12.41 6.95 -19.24
C LEU A 841 -13.61 7.43 -20.06
N ARG A 842 -14.77 7.61 -19.42
CA ARG A 842 -15.96 8.21 -20.02
C ARG A 842 -15.73 9.70 -20.32
N ASP A 843 -15.07 10.42 -19.42
CA ASP A 843 -14.66 11.82 -19.59
C ASP A 843 -13.59 11.96 -20.70
N MET A 844 -12.69 10.97 -20.86
CA MET A 844 -11.62 10.93 -21.88
C MET A 844 -12.05 10.33 -23.23
N LYS A 845 -13.31 9.89 -23.37
CA LYS A 845 -13.86 9.20 -24.56
C LYS A 845 -13.06 7.94 -24.98
N LEU A 846 -12.42 7.25 -24.04
CA LEU A 846 -11.70 6.00 -24.28
C LEU A 846 -12.61 4.80 -24.01
N ARG A 847 -12.65 3.81 -24.92
CA ARG A 847 -13.37 2.55 -24.66
C ARG A 847 -12.48 1.61 -23.85
N PRO A 848 -12.99 0.98 -22.77
CA PRO A 848 -12.26 -0.09 -22.10
C PRO A 848 -12.01 -1.23 -23.10
N GLY A 849 -10.76 -1.66 -23.23
CA GLY A 849 -10.43 -2.86 -24.00
C GLY A 849 -10.86 -4.14 -23.29
N PRO A 850 -10.83 -5.29 -23.98
CA PRO A 850 -11.30 -6.59 -23.47
C PRO A 850 -10.66 -7.02 -22.14
N ILE A 851 -9.46 -6.50 -21.82
CA ILE A 851 -8.73 -6.73 -20.57
C ILE A 851 -9.46 -6.11 -19.36
N ALA A 852 -9.99 -4.90 -19.51
CA ALA A 852 -10.76 -4.23 -18.46
C ALA A 852 -12.13 -4.89 -18.24
N GLU A 853 -12.65 -5.58 -19.27
CA GLU A 853 -13.88 -6.39 -19.18
C GLU A 853 -13.61 -7.76 -18.54
N ALA A 854 -12.45 -8.38 -18.77
CA ALA A 854 -12.06 -9.63 -18.13
C ALA A 854 -11.63 -9.47 -16.66
N LEU A 855 -11.15 -8.28 -16.27
CA LEU A 855 -10.85 -7.91 -14.88
C LEU A 855 -12.09 -7.45 -14.09
N CYS A 856 -13.18 -7.08 -14.76
CA CYS A 856 -14.50 -6.82 -14.13
C CYS A 856 -15.24 -8.12 -13.87
#